data_AF-A0A3A8GDC3-F1
#
_entry.id   AF-A0A3A8GDC3-F1
#
_cell.length_a   1.000
_cell.length_b   1.000
_cell.length_c   1.000
_cell.angle_alpha   90.00
_cell.angle_beta   90.00
_cell.angle_gamma   90.00
#
_symmetry.space_group_name_H-M   'P 1'
#
loop_
_entity.id
_entity.type
_entity.pdbx_description
1 polymer ?
#
loop_
_entity_poly.entity_id
_entity_poly.type
_entity_poly.pdbx_seq_one_letter_code
_entity_poly.pdbx_strand_id
1 'polypeptide(L)'
;MRVADLGTWTLFACALVLSTPGPARAQSQEEKRRQLQERLGIKPPPAQATPDAGTPSPTEAARPPSAPPARTPASANRPRVPGFAEDVRPILEKECGSCHGPDGMASRSRWVLRGEPADYEATLRFVQPATAAQSPLLKKGTGTTLHGGKKVFAVESAEYATILRWIEGGAPPGKARGGTPAALTTASPGAPHPSHDGAPASPGATPAPVAATPPGATPAPVAATPPGANPVPGASTPPASPPAPSASASAGPPSGDASAAPRFAPQVHEALLADCSSCHASDGMAGSSRYVTHADPEQHLRSVEPLVVPGTAASSILYQRAKGDSHPGGAVWEPGSAQLSLLARWLDAGALGTTPPAPENTAVATATPAPGPAAAPPTPPSTPASPHAPSGPHGGVPLGTFPVLGSLSLNGRFDLNYERVNYNDHPFKSEGESALRSYHHFLFLTRQSAEDPVTLTLELLSLQFWEVGYRLSEASWPVKVFAKGGKILVPFGADPLFHHGYGGLAGFDQRVLPVVFAREGLTVNVERRMGPLAFSGDAYVISGYRLKRADAVLNLQSDLAPLEDTRLGVGARLGGSWGPINVWYSPYFNSLGFGRRLFLQALDVAVWRPRGLPVLEHFSLGAGLLRADVSGGEAEGYGGPGEDYYHFASYLQLRYHPTDWLYVQYRQGLRTFGNRRGLILDSNALTREDASSHNVGVVARWRGLSAGLFQFWNLEKTDETPDDFTRLVVAYEF
;
A
#
# COMPACT_ATOMS: atom_id res chain seq x y z
N MET A 1 -35.29 -48.24 -2.65
CA MET A 1 -34.76 -48.05 -4.02
C MET A 1 -35.85 -47.44 -4.90
N ARG A 2 -35.89 -46.10 -4.99
CA ARG A 2 -36.63 -45.37 -6.03
C ARG A 2 -35.88 -44.07 -6.34
N VAL A 3 -35.89 -43.76 -7.62
CA VAL A 3 -35.18 -42.72 -8.35
C VAL A 3 -35.72 -41.33 -7.96
N ALA A 4 -34.98 -40.58 -7.14
CA ALA A 4 -35.25 -39.17 -6.84
C ALA A 4 -34.02 -38.49 -6.19
N ASP A 5 -32.86 -38.51 -6.84
CA ASP A 5 -31.63 -37.90 -6.26
C ASP A 5 -30.72 -37.21 -7.30
N LEU A 6 -31.26 -36.82 -8.46
CA LEU A 6 -30.48 -36.20 -9.55
C LEU A 6 -30.67 -34.67 -9.67
N GLY A 7 -31.40 -34.03 -8.75
CA GLY A 7 -31.64 -32.58 -8.78
C GLY A 7 -30.58 -31.72 -8.06
N THR A 8 -30.00 -32.24 -6.97
CA THR A 8 -29.18 -31.44 -6.05
C THR A 8 -27.71 -31.31 -6.49
N TRP A 9 -27.20 -32.27 -7.26
CA TRP A 9 -25.84 -32.24 -7.81
C TRP A 9 -25.72 -31.36 -9.06
N THR A 10 -26.81 -31.18 -9.81
CA THR A 10 -26.82 -30.43 -11.08
C THR A 10 -26.71 -28.92 -10.86
N LEU A 11 -27.24 -28.39 -9.76
CA LEU A 11 -27.08 -26.97 -9.39
C LEU A 11 -25.67 -26.66 -8.84
N PHE A 12 -25.04 -27.62 -8.15
CA PHE A 12 -23.63 -27.50 -7.72
C PHE A 12 -22.65 -27.65 -8.90
N ALA A 13 -22.98 -28.48 -9.90
CA ALA A 13 -22.17 -28.66 -11.09
C ALA A 13 -22.29 -27.46 -12.07
N CYS A 14 -23.47 -26.86 -12.23
CA CYS A 14 -23.64 -25.70 -13.12
C CYS A 14 -22.90 -24.44 -12.62
N ALA A 15 -22.67 -24.29 -11.31
CA ALA A 15 -21.83 -23.22 -10.77
C ALA A 15 -20.32 -23.50 -10.95
N LEU A 16 -19.90 -24.76 -11.11
CA LEU A 16 -18.49 -25.14 -11.28
C LEU A 16 -18.06 -25.22 -12.76
N VAL A 17 -18.99 -25.46 -13.68
CA VAL A 17 -18.70 -25.68 -15.13
C VAL A 17 -18.51 -24.38 -15.93
N LEU A 18 -18.75 -23.20 -15.37
CA LEU A 18 -18.39 -21.92 -16.01
C LEU A 18 -16.91 -21.52 -15.84
N SER A 19 -16.04 -22.41 -15.34
CA SER A 19 -14.61 -22.13 -15.13
C SER A 19 -13.63 -23.15 -15.71
N THR A 20 -14.09 -24.11 -16.51
CA THR A 20 -13.18 -24.97 -17.29
C THR A 20 -13.01 -24.40 -18.71
N PRO A 21 -11.83 -23.87 -19.11
CA PRO A 21 -11.56 -23.70 -20.53
C PRO A 21 -11.68 -25.09 -21.18
N GLY A 22 -12.57 -25.23 -22.16
CA GLY A 22 -12.67 -26.47 -22.93
C GLY A 22 -11.30 -26.84 -23.49
N PRO A 23 -11.01 -28.14 -23.74
CA PRO A 23 -9.74 -28.55 -24.30
C PRO A 23 -9.60 -27.88 -25.68
N ALA A 24 -8.86 -26.78 -25.72
CA ALA A 24 -8.39 -26.19 -26.95
C ALA A 24 -7.53 -27.27 -27.60
N ARG A 25 -8.08 -27.89 -28.64
CA ARG A 25 -7.35 -28.81 -29.50
C ARG A 25 -6.06 -28.08 -29.89
N ALA A 26 -4.93 -28.55 -29.37
CA ALA A 26 -3.65 -27.90 -29.53
C ALA A 26 -3.32 -27.86 -31.03
N GLN A 27 -3.60 -26.73 -31.67
CA GLN A 27 -3.16 -26.49 -33.03
C GLN A 27 -1.63 -26.36 -32.99
N SER A 28 -0.94 -27.18 -33.79
CA SER A 28 0.51 -27.12 -33.88
C SER A 28 0.95 -25.73 -34.35
N GLN A 29 2.15 -25.32 -33.94
CA GLN A 29 2.77 -24.06 -34.36
C GLN A 29 2.83 -23.92 -35.89
N GLU A 30 2.98 -25.03 -36.61
CA GLU A 30 2.95 -25.08 -38.08
C GLU A 30 1.59 -24.72 -38.66
N GLU A 31 0.50 -25.20 -38.07
CA GLU A 31 -0.87 -24.89 -38.53
C GLU A 31 -1.17 -23.39 -38.40
N LYS A 32 -0.75 -22.78 -37.28
CA LYS A 32 -0.88 -21.33 -37.05
C LYS A 32 -0.01 -20.52 -38.01
N ARG A 33 1.20 -20.99 -38.30
CA ARG A 33 2.11 -20.34 -39.25
C ARG A 33 1.58 -20.42 -40.69
N ARG A 34 0.97 -21.54 -41.09
CA ARG A 34 0.33 -21.74 -42.40
C ARG A 34 -0.88 -20.83 -42.58
N GLN A 35 -1.75 -20.75 -41.58
CA GLN A 35 -2.93 -19.86 -41.62
C GLN A 35 -2.54 -18.36 -41.64
N LEU A 36 -1.45 -18.00 -40.95
CA LEU A 36 -0.92 -16.64 -40.99
C LEU A 36 -0.32 -16.31 -42.36
N GLN A 37 0.37 -17.25 -43.00
CA GLN A 37 0.93 -17.08 -44.35
C GLN A 37 -0.14 -16.99 -45.44
N GLU A 38 -1.23 -17.78 -45.33
CA GLU A 38 -2.41 -17.66 -46.21
C GLU A 38 -3.12 -16.33 -46.03
N ARG A 39 -3.31 -15.86 -44.78
CA ARG A 39 -3.92 -14.55 -44.50
C ARG A 39 -3.08 -13.37 -45.00
N LEU A 40 -1.76 -13.53 -45.05
CA LEU A 40 -0.83 -12.50 -45.51
C LEU A 40 -0.51 -12.61 -47.01
N GLY A 41 -1.11 -13.58 -47.73
CA GLY A 41 -0.90 -13.77 -49.17
C GLY A 41 0.52 -14.19 -49.55
N ILE A 42 1.31 -14.71 -48.60
CA ILE A 42 2.72 -15.06 -48.82
C ILE A 42 2.77 -16.50 -49.33
N LYS A 43 3.05 -16.68 -50.62
CA LYS A 43 3.23 -18.00 -51.23
C LYS A 43 4.56 -18.61 -50.77
N PRO A 44 4.61 -19.85 -50.28
CA PRO A 44 5.88 -20.47 -49.88
C PRO A 44 6.77 -20.72 -51.11
N PRO A 45 8.10 -20.56 -50.97
CA PRO A 45 9.03 -20.82 -52.06
C PRO A 45 9.11 -22.33 -52.37
N PRO A 46 9.44 -22.72 -53.61
CA PRO A 46 9.61 -24.13 -53.95
C PRO A 46 10.81 -24.72 -53.20
N ALA A 47 10.67 -25.97 -52.76
CA ALA A 47 11.70 -26.72 -52.05
C ALA A 47 12.97 -26.86 -52.90
N GLN A 48 14.13 -26.49 -52.34
CA GLN A 48 15.43 -26.71 -52.95
C GLN A 48 15.85 -28.17 -52.79
N ALA A 49 16.21 -28.79 -53.92
CA ALA A 49 16.95 -30.03 -53.98
C ALA A 49 18.46 -29.78 -53.76
N THR A 50 19.13 -30.78 -53.20
CA THR A 50 20.54 -30.88 -52.82
C THR A 50 21.54 -30.82 -53.99
N PRO A 51 22.85 -30.63 -53.72
CA PRO A 51 23.81 -29.98 -54.61
C PRO A 51 24.61 -30.97 -55.47
N ASP A 52 25.18 -30.48 -56.58
CA ASP A 52 26.32 -31.14 -57.22
C ASP A 52 27.27 -30.20 -57.96
N ALA A 53 28.49 -30.70 -58.16
CA ALA A 53 29.77 -30.04 -58.37
C ALA A 53 30.04 -29.34 -59.74
N GLY A 54 31.08 -28.46 -59.74
CA GLY A 54 32.06 -28.42 -60.85
C GLY A 54 32.32 -27.09 -61.61
N THR A 55 33.40 -26.39 -61.23
CA THR A 55 34.46 -25.75 -62.08
C THR A 55 34.11 -24.66 -63.15
N PRO A 56 35.09 -23.93 -63.76
CA PRO A 56 35.47 -22.55 -63.41
C PRO A 56 35.20 -21.45 -64.47
N SER A 57 35.44 -20.19 -64.05
CA SER A 57 35.68 -18.87 -64.74
C SER A 57 35.71 -18.76 -66.29
N PRO A 58 35.36 -17.58 -66.87
CA PRO A 58 36.39 -16.53 -67.07
C PRO A 58 35.97 -15.04 -66.97
N THR A 59 36.91 -14.25 -66.43
CA THR A 59 37.52 -12.96 -66.88
C THR A 59 36.69 -11.72 -67.34
N GLU A 60 37.19 -10.56 -66.84
CA GLU A 60 37.21 -9.18 -67.41
C GLU A 60 35.91 -8.35 -67.43
N ALA A 61 35.86 -7.07 -67.05
CA ALA A 61 36.84 -6.01 -67.32
C ALA A 61 36.85 -4.85 -66.30
N ALA A 62 37.99 -4.16 -66.30
CA ALA A 62 38.38 -3.02 -65.47
C ALA A 62 37.69 -1.69 -65.81
N ARG A 63 37.63 -0.77 -64.84
CA ARG A 63 37.35 0.67 -65.02
C ARG A 63 38.33 1.50 -64.16
N PRO A 64 38.84 2.66 -64.63
CA PRO A 64 40.10 3.27 -64.16
C PRO A 64 39.97 4.14 -62.90
N PRO A 65 41.11 4.51 -62.26
CA PRO A 65 41.14 5.26 -61.01
C PRO A 65 40.95 6.77 -61.24
N SER A 66 40.02 7.38 -60.51
CA SER A 66 39.88 8.84 -60.43
C SER A 66 40.74 9.43 -59.31
N ALA A 67 41.35 10.56 -59.64
CA ALA A 67 42.38 11.31 -58.93
C ALA A 67 41.95 11.88 -57.56
N PRO A 68 42.91 12.33 -56.73
CA PRO A 68 42.71 12.58 -55.29
C PRO A 68 42.05 13.94 -55.04
N PRO A 69 41.10 14.05 -54.10
CA PRO A 69 40.61 15.37 -53.71
C PRO A 69 41.65 16.10 -52.86
N ALA A 70 41.73 17.39 -53.14
CA ALA A 70 42.61 18.38 -52.58
C ALA A 70 42.56 18.46 -51.05
N ARG A 71 43.71 18.81 -50.46
CA ARG A 71 43.87 19.17 -49.05
C ARG A 71 43.15 20.49 -48.79
N THR A 72 42.02 20.43 -48.08
CA THR A 72 41.37 21.57 -47.44
C THR A 72 41.91 21.70 -46.00
N PRO A 73 42.24 22.91 -45.50
CA PRO A 73 42.88 23.08 -44.21
C PRO A 73 41.91 22.82 -43.03
N ALA A 74 42.48 22.29 -41.95
CA ALA A 74 42.03 22.28 -40.56
C ALA A 74 40.54 21.94 -40.28
N SER A 75 40.35 20.70 -39.85
CA SER A 75 39.19 20.26 -39.05
C SER A 75 39.12 21.08 -37.76
N ALA A 76 38.30 22.12 -37.76
CA ALA A 76 37.77 22.73 -36.56
C ALA A 76 36.25 22.54 -36.57
N ASN A 77 35.77 21.82 -35.56
CA ASN A 77 34.37 21.65 -35.15
C ASN A 77 33.65 20.36 -35.60
N ARG A 78 34.22 19.19 -35.26
CA ARG A 78 33.36 18.02 -34.96
C ARG A 78 32.63 18.32 -33.64
N PRO A 79 31.29 18.26 -33.57
CA PRO A 79 30.58 18.47 -32.31
C PRO A 79 31.12 17.52 -31.24
N ARG A 80 31.68 18.09 -30.17
CA ARG A 80 32.18 17.30 -29.04
C ARG A 80 30.99 16.64 -28.34
N VAL A 81 31.16 15.40 -27.90
CA VAL A 81 30.18 14.78 -27.00
C VAL A 81 30.29 15.51 -25.65
N PRO A 82 29.19 16.05 -25.09
CA PRO A 82 29.24 16.70 -23.79
C PRO A 82 29.73 15.72 -22.72
N GLY A 83 30.46 16.20 -21.71
CA GLY A 83 30.91 15.40 -20.56
C GLY A 83 30.01 15.63 -19.34
N PHE A 84 29.90 14.63 -18.45
CA PHE A 84 29.07 14.79 -17.25
C PHE A 84 29.56 15.94 -16.36
N ALA A 85 30.85 15.94 -16.01
CA ALA A 85 31.42 16.87 -15.04
C ALA A 85 31.33 18.34 -15.47
N GLU A 86 31.57 18.64 -16.75
CA GLU A 86 31.69 20.01 -17.25
C GLU A 86 30.44 20.55 -17.94
N ASP A 87 29.63 19.68 -18.57
CA ASP A 87 28.51 20.11 -19.40
C ASP A 87 27.15 19.74 -18.77
N VAL A 88 27.02 18.58 -18.12
CA VAL A 88 25.71 18.09 -17.62
C VAL A 88 25.45 18.39 -16.15
N ARG A 89 26.43 18.15 -15.27
CA ARG A 89 26.28 18.38 -13.82
C ARG A 89 25.86 19.83 -13.49
N PRO A 90 26.44 20.89 -14.09
CA PRO A 90 25.99 22.26 -13.83
C PRO A 90 24.52 22.50 -14.21
N ILE A 91 24.02 21.84 -15.27
CA ILE A 91 22.62 21.94 -15.67
C ILE A 91 21.73 21.25 -14.62
N LEU A 92 22.11 20.05 -14.18
CA LEU A 92 21.35 19.28 -13.20
C LEU A 92 21.34 19.96 -11.83
N GLU A 93 22.45 20.53 -11.37
CA GLU A 93 22.51 21.30 -10.13
C GLU A 93 21.64 22.55 -10.20
N LYS A 94 21.70 23.29 -11.31
CA LYS A 94 20.91 24.50 -11.50
C LYS A 94 19.41 24.22 -11.55
N GLU A 95 19.01 23.22 -12.33
CA GLU A 95 17.58 22.99 -12.64
C GLU A 95 16.93 21.97 -11.70
N CYS A 96 17.70 21.06 -11.09
CA CYS A 96 17.17 20.00 -10.22
C CYS A 96 17.68 20.10 -8.78
N GLY A 97 18.74 20.86 -8.50
CA GLY A 97 19.40 20.90 -7.20
C GLY A 97 18.56 21.48 -6.06
N SER A 98 17.59 22.36 -6.34
CA SER A 98 16.69 22.87 -5.27
C SER A 98 15.83 21.76 -4.65
N CYS A 99 15.52 20.71 -5.42
CA CYS A 99 14.77 19.56 -4.95
C CYS A 99 15.71 18.39 -4.60
N HIS A 100 16.70 18.12 -5.45
CA HIS A 100 17.59 16.98 -5.33
C HIS A 100 18.90 17.30 -4.60
N GLY A 101 19.05 18.48 -4.00
CA GLY A 101 20.18 18.80 -3.13
C GLY A 101 20.10 18.10 -1.77
N PRO A 102 21.17 18.15 -0.95
CA PRO A 102 21.20 17.51 0.37
C PRO A 102 20.07 17.96 1.30
N ASP A 103 19.65 19.22 1.16
CA ASP A 103 18.58 19.84 1.96
C ASP A 103 17.26 20.02 1.18
N GLY A 104 17.20 19.52 -0.05
CA GLY A 104 16.03 19.65 -0.91
C GLY A 104 14.91 18.66 -0.53
N MET A 105 13.69 18.92 -1.00
CA MET A 105 12.51 18.07 -0.73
C MET A 105 12.65 16.63 -1.26
N ALA A 106 13.57 16.38 -2.19
CA ALA A 106 13.92 15.07 -2.73
C ALA A 106 15.28 14.56 -2.22
N SER A 107 15.81 15.11 -1.12
CA SER A 107 17.04 14.67 -0.45
C SER A 107 17.01 13.21 0.03
N ARG A 108 15.81 12.66 0.24
CA ARG A 108 15.58 11.24 0.59
C ARG A 108 15.34 10.35 -0.63
N SER A 109 15.41 10.89 -1.84
CA SER A 109 15.21 10.13 -3.07
C SER A 109 16.48 9.35 -3.45
N ARG A 110 16.34 8.41 -4.39
CA ARG A 110 17.47 7.61 -4.90
C ARG A 110 18.48 8.44 -5.73
N TRP A 111 18.24 9.73 -5.92
CA TRP A 111 19.08 10.65 -6.68
C TRP A 111 19.24 11.95 -5.91
N VAL A 112 20.46 12.19 -5.41
CA VAL A 112 20.82 13.41 -4.67
C VAL A 112 22.07 13.99 -5.29
N LEU A 113 22.01 15.26 -5.68
CA LEU A 113 23.10 16.04 -6.23
C LEU A 113 23.85 16.71 -5.08
N ARG A 114 25.12 16.36 -4.88
CA ARG A 114 25.97 16.88 -3.80
C ARG A 114 27.03 17.85 -4.29
N GLY A 115 27.16 18.07 -5.61
CA GLY A 115 28.22 18.87 -6.20
C GLY A 115 29.52 18.10 -6.40
N GLU A 116 29.49 16.78 -6.25
CA GLU A 116 30.68 15.94 -6.12
C GLU A 116 30.79 14.94 -7.29
N PRO A 117 31.97 14.34 -7.54
CA PRO A 117 32.13 13.32 -8.59
C PRO A 117 31.17 12.13 -8.46
N ALA A 118 30.71 11.81 -7.25
CA ALA A 118 29.75 10.73 -6.98
C ALA A 118 28.38 10.95 -7.66
N ASP A 119 28.03 12.19 -8.01
CA ASP A 119 26.77 12.52 -8.69
C ASP A 119 26.69 11.87 -10.08
N TYR A 120 27.83 11.52 -10.70
CA TYR A 120 27.88 10.82 -11.98
C TYR A 120 27.22 9.44 -11.90
N GLU A 121 27.69 8.60 -10.98
CA GLU A 121 27.17 7.24 -10.77
C GLU A 121 25.71 7.26 -10.32
N ALA A 122 25.34 8.24 -9.49
CA ALA A 122 23.95 8.43 -9.09
C ALA A 122 23.05 8.80 -10.28
N THR A 123 23.54 9.64 -11.20
CA THR A 123 22.80 10.09 -12.38
C THR A 123 22.70 8.99 -13.44
N LEU A 124 23.75 8.18 -13.65
CA LEU A 124 23.76 7.09 -14.63
C LEU A 124 22.62 6.09 -14.42
N ARG A 125 22.18 5.88 -13.18
CA ARG A 125 21.03 5.00 -12.84
C ARG A 125 19.71 5.44 -13.47
N PHE A 126 19.63 6.68 -13.96
CA PHE A 126 18.45 7.27 -14.59
C PHE A 126 18.65 7.54 -16.09
N VAL A 127 19.72 7.00 -16.66
CA VAL A 127 20.12 7.15 -18.06
C VAL A 127 19.93 5.83 -18.81
N GLN A 128 19.33 5.90 -20.00
CA GLN A 128 19.17 4.77 -20.91
C GLN A 128 19.84 5.11 -22.25
N PRO A 129 21.13 4.76 -22.46
CA PRO A 129 21.87 5.16 -23.66
C PRO A 129 21.25 4.66 -24.98
N ALA A 130 20.70 3.44 -24.98
CA ALA A 130 20.07 2.84 -26.16
C ALA A 130 18.74 3.54 -26.57
N THR A 131 18.11 4.25 -25.64
CA THR A 131 16.84 4.95 -25.81
C THR A 131 16.90 6.31 -25.13
N ALA A 132 17.86 7.14 -25.56
CA ALA A 132 18.28 8.35 -24.86
C ALA A 132 17.12 9.27 -24.42
N ALA A 133 16.22 9.63 -25.34
CA ALA A 133 15.05 10.47 -25.07
C ALA A 133 14.02 9.81 -24.10
N GLN A 134 14.07 8.49 -23.93
CA GLN A 134 13.22 7.75 -22.99
C GLN A 134 13.84 7.60 -21.59
N SER A 135 15.07 8.09 -21.39
CA SER A 135 15.74 8.07 -20.10
C SER A 135 14.87 8.70 -19.00
N PRO A 136 14.72 8.04 -17.83
CA PRO A 136 13.99 8.61 -16.70
C PRO A 136 14.43 10.03 -16.33
N LEU A 137 15.72 10.34 -16.48
CA LEU A 137 16.27 11.69 -16.26
C LEU A 137 15.56 12.76 -17.14
N LEU A 138 15.48 12.52 -18.45
CA LEU A 138 14.87 13.45 -19.42
C LEU A 138 13.35 13.46 -19.32
N LYS A 139 12.72 12.30 -19.10
CA LYS A 139 11.26 12.19 -18.97
C LYS A 139 10.72 12.94 -17.76
N LYS A 140 11.41 12.79 -16.62
CA LYS A 140 11.06 13.53 -15.40
C LYS A 140 11.32 15.01 -15.59
N GLY A 141 12.51 15.39 -16.07
CA GLY A 141 12.85 16.80 -16.25
C GLY A 141 11.91 17.55 -17.20
N THR A 142 11.39 16.90 -18.25
CA THR A 142 10.40 17.50 -19.19
C THR A 142 8.95 17.44 -18.72
N GLY A 143 8.67 16.79 -17.58
CA GLY A 143 7.31 16.56 -17.09
C GLY A 143 6.50 15.56 -17.92
N THR A 144 7.13 14.81 -18.83
CA THR A 144 6.47 13.76 -19.62
C THR A 144 6.23 12.48 -18.81
N THR A 145 6.89 12.34 -17.66
CA THR A 145 6.57 11.34 -16.63
C THR A 145 6.37 12.04 -15.30
N LEU A 146 5.31 11.66 -14.59
CA LEU A 146 4.96 12.20 -13.29
C LEU A 146 6.11 11.96 -12.29
N HIS A 147 6.62 13.04 -11.73
CA HIS A 147 7.50 13.04 -10.56
C HIS A 147 7.10 14.25 -9.69
N GLY A 148 7.37 14.21 -8.39
CA GLY A 148 6.91 15.26 -7.45
C GLY A 148 7.49 16.66 -7.67
N GLY A 149 8.29 16.86 -8.71
CA GLY A 149 8.84 18.16 -9.10
C GLY A 149 8.08 18.78 -10.29
N LYS A 150 8.26 20.09 -10.47
CA LYS A 150 7.74 20.81 -11.64
C LYS A 150 8.48 20.37 -12.91
N LYS A 151 7.92 20.66 -14.08
CA LYS A 151 8.65 20.58 -15.36
C LYS A 151 9.81 21.58 -15.32
N VAL A 152 11.04 21.10 -15.50
CA VAL A 152 12.28 21.90 -15.44
C VAL A 152 12.93 22.10 -16.80
N PHE A 153 12.68 21.21 -17.77
CA PHE A 153 13.16 21.34 -19.15
C PHE A 153 12.00 21.48 -20.13
N ALA A 154 12.12 22.37 -21.11
CA ALA A 154 11.38 22.23 -22.36
C ALA A 154 12.10 21.21 -23.26
N VAL A 155 11.36 20.41 -24.04
CA VAL A 155 11.95 19.42 -24.97
C VAL A 155 12.85 20.10 -26.02
N GLU A 156 12.55 21.36 -26.35
CA GLU A 156 13.35 22.17 -27.30
C GLU A 156 14.44 23.02 -26.62
N SER A 157 14.66 22.86 -25.31
CA SER A 157 15.67 23.66 -24.58
C SER A 157 17.10 23.22 -24.89
N ALA A 158 18.04 24.16 -24.80
CA ALA A 158 19.46 23.88 -25.00
C ALA A 158 20.01 22.92 -23.92
N GLU A 159 19.45 23.02 -22.71
CA GLU A 159 19.73 22.16 -21.56
C GLU A 159 19.32 20.71 -21.85
N TYR A 160 18.07 20.52 -22.30
CA TYR A 160 17.58 19.21 -22.73
C TYR A 160 18.43 18.61 -23.86
N ALA A 161 18.72 19.41 -24.90
CA ALA A 161 19.54 18.96 -26.03
C ALA A 161 20.98 18.60 -25.62
N THR A 162 21.53 19.23 -24.58
CA THR A 162 22.87 18.93 -24.05
C THR A 162 22.87 17.61 -23.29
N ILE A 163 21.89 17.39 -22.42
CA ILE A 163 21.75 16.13 -21.68
C ILE A 163 21.41 14.99 -22.64
N LEU A 164 20.55 15.20 -23.63
CA LEU A 164 20.22 14.19 -24.64
C LEU A 164 21.46 13.74 -25.42
N ARG A 165 22.27 14.68 -25.93
CA ARG A 165 23.51 14.35 -26.66
C ARG A 165 24.56 13.68 -25.77
N TRP A 166 24.62 14.02 -24.49
CA TRP A 166 25.48 13.31 -23.54
C TRP A 166 25.05 11.84 -23.40
N ILE A 167 23.75 11.58 -23.25
CA ILE A 167 23.21 10.21 -23.15
C ILE A 167 23.43 9.43 -24.45
N GLU A 168 23.12 10.01 -25.61
CA GLU A 168 23.35 9.41 -26.94
C GLU A 168 24.83 9.10 -27.18
N GLY A 169 25.72 9.92 -26.63
CA GLY A 169 27.17 9.74 -26.67
C GLY A 169 27.71 8.70 -25.68
N GLY A 170 26.86 7.93 -25.01
CA GLY A 170 27.25 6.90 -24.05
C GLY A 170 27.48 7.43 -22.62
N ALA A 171 26.99 8.63 -22.33
CA ALA A 171 27.04 9.28 -21.03
C ALA A 171 28.45 9.32 -20.38
N PRO A 172 29.50 9.82 -21.07
CA PRO A 172 30.86 9.78 -20.54
C PRO A 172 31.04 10.67 -19.30
N PRO A 173 31.92 10.29 -18.34
CA PRO A 173 32.15 11.07 -17.12
C PRO A 173 32.83 12.42 -17.38
N GLY A 174 33.65 12.48 -18.44
CA GLY A 174 34.30 13.70 -18.94
C GLY A 174 34.20 13.79 -20.46
N LYS A 175 34.82 14.82 -21.04
CA LYS A 175 34.74 15.07 -22.50
C LYS A 175 35.30 13.92 -23.32
N ALA A 176 34.45 13.27 -24.12
CA ALA A 176 34.87 12.27 -25.10
C ALA A 176 35.00 12.89 -26.50
N ARG A 177 36.08 12.57 -27.23
CA ARG A 177 36.16 12.88 -28.66
C ARG A 177 35.22 11.94 -29.39
N GLY A 178 34.18 12.49 -30.02
CA GLY A 178 33.14 11.73 -30.71
C GLY A 178 33.77 10.70 -31.66
N GLY A 179 33.59 9.42 -31.33
CA GLY A 179 33.92 8.26 -32.12
C GLY A 179 32.67 7.36 -32.17
N THR A 180 32.47 6.70 -33.31
CA THR A 180 31.30 5.87 -33.64
C THR A 180 31.00 4.84 -32.53
N PRO A 181 29.72 4.62 -32.14
CA PRO A 181 29.39 3.70 -31.05
C PRO A 181 29.79 2.26 -31.37
N ALA A 182 30.55 1.64 -30.46
CA ALA A 182 31.00 0.27 -30.55
C ALA A 182 29.84 -0.71 -30.32
N ALA A 183 29.68 -1.68 -31.22
CA ALA A 183 28.78 -2.80 -31.06
C ALA A 183 29.23 -3.70 -29.89
N LEU A 184 28.34 -3.90 -28.92
CA LEU A 184 28.48 -4.91 -27.88
C LEU A 184 28.35 -6.30 -28.51
N THR A 185 29.42 -7.08 -28.44
CA THR A 185 29.49 -8.47 -28.87
C THR A 185 28.61 -9.35 -27.98
N THR A 186 27.65 -10.02 -28.61
CA THR A 186 26.84 -11.10 -28.05
C THR A 186 27.67 -12.37 -27.96
N ALA A 187 27.80 -12.95 -26.76
CA ALA A 187 28.24 -14.32 -26.57
C ALA A 187 27.00 -15.23 -26.58
N SER A 188 27.04 -16.30 -27.39
CA SER A 188 26.05 -17.39 -27.39
C SER A 188 26.79 -18.74 -27.33
N PRO A 189 26.21 -19.81 -26.75
CA PRO A 189 26.92 -21.00 -26.28
C PRO A 189 26.89 -22.19 -27.27
N GLY A 190 27.90 -23.06 -27.22
CA GLY A 190 27.80 -24.48 -27.61
C GLY A 190 28.93 -25.09 -28.48
N ALA A 191 29.93 -25.70 -27.81
CA ALA A 191 30.63 -27.01 -28.06
C ALA A 191 31.23 -27.39 -29.46
N PRO A 192 32.09 -28.43 -29.61
CA PRO A 192 32.92 -29.24 -28.66
C PRO A 192 34.40 -29.47 -29.12
N HIS A 193 35.15 -30.24 -28.28
CA HIS A 193 36.39 -31.05 -28.54
C HIS A 193 37.78 -30.44 -28.25
N PRO A 194 38.84 -31.26 -27.95
CA PRO A 194 38.90 -32.65 -27.44
C PRO A 194 39.87 -32.84 -26.24
N SER A 195 39.87 -34.06 -25.69
CA SER A 195 40.65 -34.59 -24.56
C SER A 195 42.09 -35.02 -24.92
N HIS A 196 42.88 -35.31 -23.86
CA HIS A 196 44.20 -35.99 -23.78
C HIS A 196 45.44 -35.08 -23.91
N ASP A 197 46.48 -35.09 -23.07
CA ASP A 197 46.97 -36.01 -22.01
C ASP A 197 47.93 -35.24 -21.05
N GLY A 198 48.16 -35.75 -19.83
CA GLY A 198 49.40 -35.49 -19.09
C GLY A 198 49.26 -35.03 -17.63
N ALA A 199 49.09 -35.98 -16.71
CA ALA A 199 49.61 -35.90 -15.33
C ALA A 199 51.00 -36.60 -15.30
N PRO A 200 51.84 -36.56 -14.23
CA PRO A 200 51.53 -36.17 -12.85
C PRO A 200 52.63 -35.36 -12.10
N ALA A 201 52.29 -34.82 -10.91
CA ALA A 201 53.03 -35.00 -9.64
C ALA A 201 52.43 -34.16 -8.50
N SER A 202 51.97 -34.84 -7.44
CA SER A 202 51.85 -34.32 -6.07
C SER A 202 53.16 -34.60 -5.30
N PRO A 203 53.47 -33.93 -4.18
CA PRO A 203 52.87 -34.18 -2.86
C PRO A 203 52.55 -32.85 -2.13
N GLY A 204 51.79 -32.73 -1.03
CA GLY A 204 51.26 -33.62 -0.01
C GLY A 204 50.96 -32.75 1.24
N ALA A 205 50.25 -33.33 2.20
CA ALA A 205 50.04 -32.87 3.59
C ALA A 205 48.84 -31.95 3.91
N THR A 206 47.76 -32.61 4.33
CA THR A 206 46.82 -32.19 5.39
C THR A 206 47.52 -32.22 6.76
N PRO A 207 47.02 -31.49 7.78
CA PRO A 207 46.35 -32.22 8.86
C PRO A 207 45.08 -31.56 9.41
N ALA A 208 44.32 -32.41 10.10
CA ALA A 208 42.97 -32.24 10.66
C ALA A 208 43.00 -31.62 12.10
N PRO A 209 41.83 -31.42 12.76
CA PRO A 209 41.64 -30.52 13.90
C PRO A 209 41.84 -31.18 15.27
N VAL A 210 41.96 -30.35 16.33
CA VAL A 210 42.05 -30.81 17.73
C VAL A 210 40.92 -30.17 18.56
N ALA A 211 40.26 -31.00 19.36
CA ALA A 211 39.29 -30.65 20.39
C ALA A 211 39.91 -30.75 21.80
N ALA A 212 39.26 -30.11 22.80
CA ALA A 212 39.10 -30.52 24.21
C ALA A 212 39.58 -29.57 25.36
N THR A 213 38.58 -28.86 25.97
CA THR A 213 38.20 -28.78 27.43
C THR A 213 38.98 -27.89 28.46
N PRO A 214 38.48 -27.68 29.73
CA PRO A 214 38.19 -26.36 30.37
C PRO A 214 39.11 -26.03 31.59
N PRO A 215 38.89 -24.95 32.40
CA PRO A 215 37.96 -25.00 33.56
C PRO A 215 37.27 -23.66 33.93
N GLY A 216 36.23 -23.73 34.75
CA GLY A 216 35.50 -22.59 35.30
C GLY A 216 36.14 -21.93 36.53
N ALA A 217 35.66 -20.71 36.83
CA ALA A 217 35.58 -20.15 38.18
C ALA A 217 34.64 -18.93 38.18
N THR A 218 33.63 -19.00 39.06
CA THR A 218 32.76 -17.91 39.52
C THR A 218 33.59 -16.79 40.18
N PRO A 219 33.07 -15.55 40.26
CA PRO A 219 32.49 -15.16 41.55
C PRO A 219 31.26 -14.23 41.46
N ALA A 220 30.43 -14.33 42.49
CA ALA A 220 29.48 -13.30 42.97
C ALA A 220 29.73 -13.13 44.49
N PRO A 221 29.03 -12.25 45.20
CA PRO A 221 28.88 -10.80 45.07
C PRO A 221 29.53 -10.08 46.29
N VAL A 222 29.69 -8.75 46.25
CA VAL A 222 30.05 -7.97 47.46
C VAL A 222 28.99 -6.89 47.69
N ALA A 223 28.44 -6.88 48.90
CA ALA A 223 27.55 -5.87 49.45
C ALA A 223 28.23 -5.13 50.60
N ALA A 224 27.93 -3.83 50.74
CA ALA A 224 27.82 -2.98 51.94
C ALA A 224 28.46 -1.59 51.71
N THR A 225 27.75 -0.45 51.61
CA THR A 225 27.03 0.37 52.63
C THR A 225 27.71 1.77 52.71
N PRO A 226 26.99 2.90 52.98
CA PRO A 226 27.37 4.27 52.60
C PRO A 226 28.15 5.03 53.71
N PRO A 227 28.66 6.27 53.48
CA PRO A 227 27.90 7.48 53.86
C PRO A 227 28.23 8.76 53.04
N GLY A 228 27.46 9.85 53.25
CA GLY A 228 28.02 11.22 53.14
C GLY A 228 27.15 12.24 52.41
N ALA A 229 26.57 13.16 53.17
CA ALA A 229 25.75 14.28 52.73
C ALA A 229 26.57 15.50 52.24
N ASN A 230 26.06 16.18 51.20
CA ASN A 230 26.03 17.62 50.87
C ASN A 230 27.31 18.50 50.94
N PRO A 231 27.51 19.47 50.01
CA PRO A 231 26.56 20.58 49.81
C PRO A 231 26.33 21.10 48.38
N VAL A 232 25.26 21.90 48.29
CA VAL A 232 24.77 22.72 47.17
C VAL A 232 25.81 23.73 46.67
N PRO A 233 25.85 23.99 45.35
CA PRO A 233 25.91 25.37 44.82
C PRO A 233 24.77 25.57 43.81
N GLY A 234 23.91 26.58 43.97
CA GLY A 234 24.24 27.96 43.63
C GLY A 234 23.63 28.29 42.25
N ALA A 235 22.41 28.82 42.27
CA ALA A 235 21.70 29.29 41.09
C ALA A 235 22.55 30.29 40.28
N SER A 236 22.70 30.05 38.98
CA SER A 236 23.32 30.99 38.05
C SER A 236 22.41 31.18 36.83
N THR A 237 21.83 32.37 36.77
CA THR A 237 21.12 32.97 35.65
C THR A 237 22.02 33.08 34.41
N PRO A 238 21.51 32.89 33.18
CA PRO A 238 22.27 33.22 31.97
C PRO A 238 22.29 34.75 31.72
N PRO A 239 23.40 35.32 31.25
CA PRO A 239 23.53 36.75 31.02
C PRO A 239 22.85 37.19 29.72
N ALA A 240 22.23 38.38 29.77
CA ALA A 240 21.71 39.10 28.63
C ALA A 240 22.84 39.69 27.78
N SER A 241 22.77 39.50 26.46
CA SER A 241 23.66 40.15 25.50
C SER A 241 23.15 41.56 25.14
N PRO A 242 24.05 42.54 24.94
CA PRO A 242 23.72 43.95 24.72
C PRO A 242 23.32 44.26 23.26
N PRO A 243 22.53 45.33 23.00
CA PRO A 243 22.17 45.76 21.66
C PRO A 243 23.07 46.91 21.14
N ALA A 244 23.38 46.91 19.84
CA ALA A 244 23.72 48.09 19.01
C ALA A 244 23.95 47.67 17.54
N PRO A 245 23.88 48.57 16.53
CA PRO A 245 23.07 49.79 16.39
C PRO A 245 22.27 49.83 15.05
N SER A 246 21.31 50.75 14.95
CA SER A 246 20.54 51.05 13.74
C SER A 246 21.28 51.96 12.76
N ALA A 247 21.21 51.67 11.44
CA ALA A 247 21.12 52.67 10.36
C ALA A 247 20.74 52.07 8.97
N SER A 248 19.68 52.66 8.39
CA SER A 248 19.42 52.96 6.96
C SER A 248 19.02 51.88 5.92
N ALA A 249 17.69 51.81 5.75
CA ALA A 249 16.82 51.61 4.57
C ALA A 249 17.38 51.37 3.14
N SER A 250 16.71 50.45 2.41
CA SER A 250 15.93 50.80 1.20
C SER A 250 14.91 49.72 0.77
N ALA A 251 13.64 50.14 0.69
CA ALA A 251 12.47 49.68 -0.10
C ALA A 251 12.06 48.17 -0.17
N GLY A 252 10.95 47.83 0.49
CA GLY A 252 10.07 46.67 0.24
C GLY A 252 8.60 46.96 0.64
N PRO A 253 7.59 46.32 0.04
CA PRO A 253 6.16 46.72 0.09
C PRO A 253 5.49 46.40 1.45
N PRO A 254 4.25 46.89 1.72
CA PRO A 254 3.81 47.20 3.08
C PRO A 254 3.53 45.94 3.92
N SER A 255 4.11 45.94 5.12
CA SER A 255 3.85 44.99 6.19
C SER A 255 2.41 45.15 6.70
N GLY A 256 1.53 44.22 6.33
CA GLY A 256 0.23 44.02 6.99
C GLY A 256 0.39 43.29 8.33
N ASP A 257 -0.48 43.63 9.29
CA ASP A 257 -0.48 43.22 10.69
C ASP A 257 -0.06 41.78 11.00
N ALA A 258 1.08 41.62 11.67
CA ALA A 258 1.59 40.32 12.15
C ALA A 258 0.84 39.77 13.38
N SER A 259 -0.24 40.43 13.84
CA SER A 259 -1.01 40.04 15.02
C SER A 259 -2.47 39.65 14.73
N ALA A 260 -2.90 39.68 13.47
CA ALA A 260 -4.23 39.23 13.10
C ALA A 260 -4.23 37.71 12.86
N ALA A 261 -5.20 37.00 13.43
CA ALA A 261 -5.43 35.59 13.14
C ALA A 261 -5.56 35.38 11.62
N PRO A 262 -4.87 34.37 11.04
CA PRO A 262 -4.98 34.11 9.62
C PRO A 262 -6.42 33.76 9.27
N ARG A 263 -6.89 34.22 8.11
CA ARG A 263 -8.18 33.85 7.51
C ARG A 263 -7.97 32.75 6.48
N PHE A 264 -9.06 32.13 6.05
CA PHE A 264 -8.98 31.08 5.04
C PHE A 264 -8.34 31.59 3.74
N ALA A 265 -8.76 32.75 3.23
CA ALA A 265 -8.12 33.41 2.10
C ALA A 265 -7.35 34.66 2.55
N PRO A 266 -6.18 34.97 1.94
CA PRO A 266 -5.55 34.22 0.83
C PRO A 266 -4.68 33.04 1.30
N GLN A 267 -4.07 33.12 2.48
CA GLN A 267 -2.91 32.29 2.83
C GLN A 267 -3.20 30.78 2.95
N VAL A 268 -4.28 30.38 3.63
CA VAL A 268 -4.60 28.96 3.83
C VAL A 268 -5.11 28.33 2.54
N HIS A 269 -5.97 29.05 1.82
CA HIS A 269 -6.48 28.69 0.49
C HIS A 269 -5.35 28.41 -0.49
N GLU A 270 -4.38 29.31 -0.59
CA GLU A 270 -3.25 29.18 -1.52
C GLU A 270 -2.34 28.01 -1.15
N ALA A 271 -2.05 27.80 0.15
CA ALA A 271 -1.25 26.66 0.59
C ALA A 271 -1.94 25.33 0.25
N LEU A 272 -3.23 25.21 0.56
CA LEU A 272 -4.01 24.01 0.24
C LEU A 272 -4.14 23.77 -1.27
N LEU A 273 -4.34 24.83 -2.06
CA LEU A 273 -4.43 24.72 -3.51
C LEU A 273 -3.08 24.31 -4.12
N ALA A 274 -1.97 24.84 -3.61
CA ALA A 274 -0.63 24.53 -4.10
C ALA A 274 -0.24 23.07 -3.85
N ASP A 275 -0.51 22.56 -2.65
CA ASP A 275 0.06 21.29 -2.19
C ASP A 275 -0.93 20.11 -2.22
N CYS A 276 -2.24 20.37 -2.35
CA CYS A 276 -3.26 19.30 -2.37
C CYS A 276 -3.94 19.11 -3.73
N SER A 277 -3.91 20.09 -4.63
CA SER A 277 -4.71 20.05 -5.88
C SER A 277 -4.31 18.96 -6.86
N SER A 278 -3.04 18.53 -6.88
CA SER A 278 -2.57 17.45 -7.76
C SER A 278 -3.33 16.13 -7.56
N CYS A 279 -3.90 15.93 -6.37
CA CYS A 279 -4.72 14.77 -6.05
C CYS A 279 -6.19 15.14 -5.82
N HIS A 280 -6.47 16.29 -5.21
CA HIS A 280 -7.82 16.68 -4.78
C HIS A 280 -8.55 17.63 -5.73
N ALA A 281 -8.00 17.96 -6.91
CA ALA A 281 -8.80 18.60 -7.95
C ALA A 281 -9.94 17.68 -8.41
N SER A 282 -10.99 18.24 -9.02
CA SER A 282 -12.17 17.48 -9.48
C SER A 282 -11.82 16.35 -10.46
N ASP A 283 -10.73 16.51 -11.21
CA ASP A 283 -10.15 15.53 -12.13
C ASP A 283 -8.97 14.74 -11.55
N GLY A 284 -8.60 15.04 -10.30
CA GLY A 284 -7.53 14.38 -9.56
C GLY A 284 -7.92 13.01 -8.99
N MET A 285 -6.92 12.20 -8.64
CA MET A 285 -7.12 10.83 -8.15
C MET A 285 -7.95 10.71 -6.85
N ALA A 286 -8.09 11.81 -6.09
CA ALA A 286 -8.91 11.96 -4.91
C ALA A 286 -10.06 12.97 -5.11
N GLY A 287 -10.40 13.31 -6.36
CA GLY A 287 -11.46 14.26 -6.72
C GLY A 287 -12.87 13.82 -6.35
N SER A 288 -13.06 12.53 -6.03
CA SER A 288 -14.31 11.97 -5.46
C SER A 288 -14.30 11.88 -3.93
N SER A 289 -13.25 12.35 -3.27
CA SER A 289 -13.17 12.35 -1.82
C SER A 289 -14.02 13.49 -1.22
N ARG A 290 -14.17 13.49 0.12
CA ARG A 290 -14.88 14.57 0.83
C ARG A 290 -14.16 15.93 0.73
N TYR A 291 -12.90 15.93 0.31
CA TYR A 291 -12.11 17.13 0.10
C TYR A 291 -11.82 17.31 -1.39
N VAL A 292 -12.29 18.42 -1.96
CA VAL A 292 -12.03 18.77 -3.37
C VAL A 292 -11.49 20.20 -3.41
N THR A 293 -10.32 20.40 -4.00
CA THR A 293 -9.72 21.73 -4.11
C THR A 293 -10.42 22.55 -5.20
N HIS A 294 -10.72 23.81 -4.90
CA HIS A 294 -11.31 24.75 -5.86
C HIS A 294 -10.41 25.98 -6.02
N ALA A 295 -10.34 26.55 -7.22
CA ALA A 295 -9.64 27.81 -7.44
C ALA A 295 -10.35 29.00 -6.77
N ASP A 296 -11.69 28.93 -6.69
CA ASP A 296 -12.54 29.88 -5.98
C ASP A 296 -12.45 29.66 -4.45
N PRO A 297 -12.01 30.65 -3.65
CA PRO A 297 -11.83 30.47 -2.21
C PRO A 297 -13.10 30.14 -1.44
N GLU A 298 -14.28 30.63 -1.86
CA GLU A 298 -15.54 30.33 -1.16
C GLU A 298 -15.99 28.88 -1.39
N GLN A 299 -15.84 28.37 -2.61
CA GLN A 299 -16.05 26.94 -2.90
C GLN A 299 -15.03 26.06 -2.18
N HIS A 300 -13.77 26.50 -2.13
CA HIS A 300 -12.73 25.73 -1.45
C HIS A 300 -12.99 25.66 0.05
N LEU A 301 -13.41 26.77 0.67
CA LEU A 301 -13.79 26.79 2.09
C LEU A 301 -14.94 25.82 2.39
N ARG A 302 -15.99 25.78 1.55
CA ARG A 302 -17.11 24.83 1.70
C ARG A 302 -16.67 23.36 1.66
N SER A 303 -15.64 23.03 0.90
CA SER A 303 -15.07 21.67 0.88
C SER A 303 -14.21 21.36 2.13
N VAL A 304 -13.70 22.40 2.79
CA VAL A 304 -12.80 22.33 3.95
C VAL A 304 -13.58 22.28 5.27
N GLU A 305 -14.68 23.03 5.38
CA GLU A 305 -15.50 23.15 6.60
C GLU A 305 -15.85 21.81 7.26
N PRO A 306 -16.27 20.74 6.53
CA PRO A 306 -16.63 19.46 7.15
C PRO A 306 -15.44 18.69 7.76
N LEU A 307 -14.20 19.14 7.50
CA LEU A 307 -12.96 18.48 7.90
C LEU A 307 -12.25 19.20 9.05
N VAL A 308 -12.86 20.28 9.55
CA VAL A 308 -12.27 21.22 10.50
C VAL A 308 -13.10 21.27 11.77
N VAL A 309 -12.41 21.33 12.92
CA VAL A 309 -12.99 21.65 14.22
C VAL A 309 -12.45 23.01 14.64
N PRO A 310 -13.25 24.09 14.51
CA PRO A 310 -12.82 25.43 14.90
C PRO A 310 -12.33 25.49 16.35
N GLY A 311 -11.19 26.15 16.58
CA GLY A 311 -10.58 26.33 17.90
C GLY A 311 -9.62 25.22 18.33
N THR A 312 -9.41 24.19 17.50
CA THR A 312 -8.48 23.09 17.82
C THR A 312 -7.97 22.38 16.56
N ALA A 313 -6.71 22.67 16.22
CA ALA A 313 -6.01 22.03 15.11
C ALA A 313 -5.85 20.51 15.34
N ALA A 314 -5.52 20.10 16.56
CA ALA A 314 -5.21 18.71 16.89
C ALA A 314 -6.38 17.74 16.64
N SER A 315 -7.63 18.21 16.73
CA SER A 315 -8.85 17.42 16.46
C SER A 315 -9.41 17.61 15.05
N SER A 316 -8.84 18.51 14.25
CA SER A 316 -9.28 18.76 12.88
C SER A 316 -8.73 17.68 11.94
N ILE A 317 -9.61 16.97 11.23
CA ILE A 317 -9.24 15.90 10.28
C ILE A 317 -8.33 16.44 9.19
N LEU A 318 -8.59 17.66 8.68
CA LEU A 318 -7.75 18.30 7.67
C LEU A 318 -6.29 18.44 8.15
N TYR A 319 -6.10 18.87 9.40
CA TYR A 319 -4.78 19.01 10.01
C TYR A 319 -4.08 17.66 10.20
N GLN A 320 -4.79 16.68 10.74
CA GLN A 320 -4.28 15.32 10.94
C GLN A 320 -3.83 14.68 9.62
N ARG A 321 -4.68 14.77 8.58
CA ARG A 321 -4.38 14.19 7.26
C ARG A 321 -3.27 14.93 6.55
N ALA A 322 -3.20 16.27 6.66
CA ALA A 322 -2.12 17.07 6.06
C ALA A 322 -0.73 16.68 6.59
N LYS A 323 -0.61 16.39 7.90
CA LYS A 323 0.63 15.89 8.50
C LYS A 323 0.87 14.38 8.33
N GLY A 324 0.00 13.69 7.57
CA GLY A 324 0.18 12.29 7.18
C GLY A 324 -0.58 11.27 8.02
N ASP A 325 -1.35 11.66 9.03
CA ASP A 325 -2.09 10.71 9.85
C ASP A 325 -3.18 10.05 9.00
N SER A 326 -2.97 8.78 8.65
CA SER A 326 -3.87 7.97 7.81
C SER A 326 -4.15 8.54 6.42
N HIS A 327 -3.39 9.52 5.96
CA HIS A 327 -3.50 9.98 4.58
C HIS A 327 -2.87 8.91 3.65
N PRO A 328 -3.59 8.37 2.64
CA PRO A 328 -3.07 7.30 1.80
C PRO A 328 -1.79 7.66 1.02
N GLY A 329 -1.55 8.96 0.81
CA GLY A 329 -0.33 9.49 0.18
C GLY A 329 0.81 9.79 1.16
N GLY A 330 0.66 9.50 2.46
CA GLY A 330 1.60 9.93 3.50
C GLY A 330 1.45 11.42 3.85
N ALA A 331 2.45 11.97 4.58
CA ALA A 331 2.47 13.37 4.97
C ALA A 331 2.64 14.30 3.76
N VAL A 332 1.75 15.29 3.65
CA VAL A 332 1.82 16.35 2.64
C VAL A 332 2.65 17.52 3.16
N TRP A 333 2.45 17.86 4.44
CA TRP A 333 3.23 18.86 5.15
C TRP A 333 3.91 18.22 6.36
N GLU A 334 5.24 18.33 6.42
CA GLU A 334 6.02 17.79 7.54
C GLU A 334 5.64 18.47 8.87
N PRO A 335 5.68 17.74 9.99
CA PRO A 335 5.56 18.34 11.32
C PRO A 335 6.54 19.50 11.52
N GLY A 336 6.03 20.67 11.92
CA GLY A 336 6.82 21.88 12.09
C GLY A 336 7.02 22.73 10.83
N SER A 337 6.51 22.31 9.66
CA SER A 337 6.53 23.16 8.45
C SER A 337 5.72 24.45 8.63
N ALA A 338 6.08 25.47 7.85
CA ALA A 338 5.39 26.76 7.85
C ALA A 338 3.91 26.63 7.42
N GLN A 339 3.63 25.75 6.47
CA GLN A 339 2.30 25.47 5.95
C GLN A 339 1.42 24.79 7.01
N LEU A 340 1.95 23.75 7.67
CA LEU A 340 1.22 23.08 8.75
C LEU A 340 1.01 24.02 9.95
N SER A 341 1.98 24.89 10.25
CA SER A 341 1.87 25.91 11.30
C SER A 341 0.86 27.01 10.94
N LEU A 342 0.78 27.39 9.66
CA LEU A 342 -0.24 28.31 9.15
C LEU A 342 -1.64 27.69 9.29
N LEU A 343 -1.79 26.43 8.90
CA LEU A 343 -3.05 25.70 9.05
C LEU A 343 -3.44 25.59 10.53
N ALA A 344 -2.51 25.21 11.42
CA ALA A 344 -2.75 25.15 12.85
C ALA A 344 -3.26 26.49 13.41
N ARG A 345 -2.56 27.59 13.11
CA ARG A 345 -2.95 28.92 13.58
C ARG A 345 -4.34 29.35 13.08
N TRP A 346 -4.69 29.02 11.84
CA TRP A 346 -6.03 29.31 11.31
C TRP A 346 -7.11 28.49 12.02
N LEU A 347 -6.87 27.20 12.26
CA LEU A 347 -7.80 26.30 12.95
C LEU A 347 -7.98 26.73 14.41
N ASP A 348 -6.89 26.96 15.13
CA ASP A 348 -6.88 27.38 16.54
C ASP A 348 -7.52 28.76 16.72
N ALA A 349 -7.45 29.64 15.71
CA ALA A 349 -8.14 30.92 15.71
C ALA A 349 -9.63 30.85 15.33
N GLY A 350 -10.21 29.64 15.23
CA GLY A 350 -11.63 29.44 14.95
C GLY A 350 -11.97 29.30 13.47
N ALA A 351 -10.98 28.98 12.61
CA ALA A 351 -11.17 28.70 11.19
C ALA A 351 -11.93 29.82 10.42
N LEU A 352 -11.51 31.07 10.63
CA LEU A 352 -12.16 32.26 10.08
C LEU A 352 -12.29 32.22 8.55
N GLY A 353 -13.47 32.55 8.03
CA GLY A 353 -13.79 32.53 6.60
C GLY A 353 -13.16 33.66 5.76
N THR A 354 -13.64 33.82 4.52
CA THR A 354 -13.04 34.67 3.47
C THR A 354 -13.27 36.19 3.67
N THR A 355 -14.32 36.62 4.38
CA THR A 355 -14.73 38.05 4.46
C THR A 355 -14.76 38.58 5.90
N PRO A 356 -14.30 39.81 6.18
CA PRO A 356 -14.54 40.45 7.47
C PRO A 356 -16.03 40.62 7.75
N PRO A 357 -16.53 40.33 8.97
CA PRO A 357 -17.89 40.73 9.30
C PRO A 357 -17.99 42.24 9.12
N ALA A 358 -19.06 42.70 8.45
CA ALA A 358 -19.44 44.10 8.50
C ALA A 358 -19.65 44.50 9.97
N PRO A 359 -19.38 45.76 10.37
CA PRO A 359 -19.65 46.19 11.74
C PRO A 359 -21.17 46.09 11.98
N GLU A 360 -21.58 45.02 12.66
CA GLU A 360 -22.96 44.86 13.10
C GLU A 360 -23.24 45.87 14.20
N ASN A 361 -24.19 46.76 13.90
CA ASN A 361 -24.84 47.58 14.89
C ASN A 361 -25.44 46.69 15.97
N THR A 362 -24.98 46.89 17.20
CA THR A 362 -25.53 46.35 18.43
C THR A 362 -27.05 46.58 18.48
N ALA A 363 -27.84 45.54 18.29
CA ALA A 363 -29.25 45.51 18.68
C ALA A 363 -29.45 44.37 19.68
N VAL A 364 -29.64 44.79 20.93
CA VAL A 364 -29.97 43.94 22.09
C VAL A 364 -31.29 43.21 21.82
N ALA A 365 -31.27 41.88 21.86
CA ALA A 365 -32.48 41.07 21.98
C ALA A 365 -32.36 40.17 23.22
N THR A 366 -33.15 40.53 24.22
CA THR A 366 -33.38 39.89 25.51
C THR A 366 -33.78 38.41 25.39
N ALA A 367 -33.15 37.58 26.21
CA ALA A 367 -33.50 36.18 26.41
C ALA A 367 -34.82 36.01 27.18
N THR A 368 -35.58 34.96 26.84
CA THR A 368 -36.72 34.45 27.62
C THR A 368 -36.42 33.00 28.02
N PRO A 369 -36.75 32.54 29.26
CA PRO A 369 -36.27 31.26 29.78
C PRO A 369 -37.15 30.06 29.40
N ALA A 370 -36.52 28.88 29.40
CA ALA A 370 -37.09 27.56 29.16
C ALA A 370 -38.07 27.09 30.27
N PRO A 371 -39.00 26.16 29.97
CA PRO A 371 -39.64 25.32 30.99
C PRO A 371 -38.99 23.92 31.08
N GLY A 372 -38.92 23.41 32.31
CA GLY A 372 -38.30 22.14 32.72
C GLY A 372 -39.13 20.87 32.48
N PRO A 373 -38.68 19.72 33.02
CA PRO A 373 -38.96 18.38 32.49
C PRO A 373 -40.24 17.75 33.05
N ALA A 374 -40.91 16.91 32.25
CA ALA A 374 -42.05 16.09 32.66
C ALA A 374 -41.73 14.58 32.53
N ALA A 375 -42.25 13.83 33.50
CA ALA A 375 -41.87 12.48 33.90
C ALA A 375 -42.39 11.33 33.01
N ALA A 376 -41.72 10.16 33.13
CA ALA A 376 -42.03 8.89 32.47
C ALA A 376 -43.11 8.04 33.20
N PRO A 377 -43.85 7.17 32.49
CA PRO A 377 -44.61 6.05 33.06
C PRO A 377 -44.07 4.65 32.66
N PRO A 378 -44.52 3.56 33.30
CA PRO A 378 -43.72 2.35 33.55
C PRO A 378 -43.86 1.23 32.51
N THR A 379 -42.81 0.40 32.44
CA THR A 379 -42.68 -0.85 31.66
C THR A 379 -43.56 -2.00 32.18
N PRO A 380 -44.18 -2.82 31.30
CA PRO A 380 -44.70 -4.15 31.62
C PRO A 380 -43.67 -5.27 31.36
N PRO A 381 -43.85 -6.48 31.93
CA PRO A 381 -42.78 -7.48 32.05
C PRO A 381 -42.62 -8.32 30.77
N SER A 382 -41.38 -8.48 30.30
CA SER A 382 -41.02 -9.42 29.25
C SER A 382 -40.63 -10.79 29.84
N THR A 383 -41.39 -11.81 29.46
CA THR A 383 -41.10 -13.24 29.66
C THR A 383 -39.92 -13.69 28.77
N PRO A 384 -39.19 -14.76 29.15
CA PRO A 384 -37.88 -15.07 28.59
C PRO A 384 -37.97 -15.69 27.19
N ALA A 385 -37.17 -15.18 26.25
CA ALA A 385 -36.98 -15.76 24.92
C ALA A 385 -36.01 -16.95 24.96
N SER A 386 -36.49 -18.09 24.49
CA SER A 386 -35.70 -19.31 24.23
C SER A 386 -34.77 -19.13 23.00
N PRO A 387 -33.61 -19.81 22.96
CA PRO A 387 -32.58 -19.61 21.94
C PRO A 387 -32.88 -20.43 20.68
N HIS A 388 -32.52 -19.93 19.48
CA HIS A 388 -31.79 -20.68 18.44
C HIS A 388 -31.80 -19.99 17.06
N ALA A 389 -30.61 -19.54 16.63
CA ALA A 389 -30.10 -19.61 15.26
C ALA A 389 -28.56 -19.67 15.35
N PRO A 390 -27.84 -20.34 14.42
CA PRO A 390 -26.46 -20.77 14.64
C PRO A 390 -25.50 -19.60 14.48
N SER A 391 -25.17 -18.99 15.62
CA SER A 391 -23.87 -18.36 15.82
C SER A 391 -22.78 -19.37 15.42
N GLY A 392 -21.74 -18.92 14.70
CA GLY A 392 -20.41 -19.56 14.85
C GLY A 392 -20.10 -19.65 16.35
N PRO A 393 -19.26 -20.56 16.86
CA PRO A 393 -19.23 -20.92 18.28
C PRO A 393 -18.72 -19.76 19.16
N HIS A 394 -19.58 -18.78 19.40
CA HIS A 394 -19.38 -17.56 20.12
C HIS A 394 -19.69 -17.85 21.59
N GLY A 395 -18.64 -18.21 22.34
CA GLY A 395 -18.54 -17.90 23.77
C GLY A 395 -17.94 -16.50 23.98
N GLY A 396 -18.26 -15.54 23.09
CA GLY A 396 -18.03 -14.13 23.37
C GLY A 396 -19.12 -13.68 24.34
N VAL A 397 -18.76 -12.85 25.32
CA VAL A 397 -19.75 -12.17 26.15
C VAL A 397 -20.77 -11.53 25.22
N PRO A 398 -22.09 -11.76 25.38
CA PRO A 398 -23.08 -11.13 24.52
C PRO A 398 -22.91 -9.62 24.62
N LEU A 399 -22.37 -9.04 23.55
CA LEU A 399 -22.32 -7.61 23.34
C LEU A 399 -23.77 -7.18 23.08
N GLY A 400 -24.23 -6.19 23.85
CA GLY A 400 -25.64 -5.81 23.86
C GLY A 400 -25.98 -4.96 22.66
N THR A 401 -26.72 -5.52 21.71
CA THR A 401 -27.45 -4.71 20.74
C THR A 401 -28.42 -3.79 21.48
N PHE A 402 -28.29 -2.48 21.29
CA PHE A 402 -29.28 -1.55 21.81
C PHE A 402 -30.45 -1.48 20.83
N PRO A 403 -31.65 -1.97 21.19
CA PRO A 403 -32.82 -1.82 20.34
C PRO A 403 -33.20 -0.34 20.29
N VAL A 404 -33.37 0.21 19.10
CA VAL A 404 -33.77 1.62 18.94
C VAL A 404 -35.25 1.69 18.55
N LEU A 405 -35.61 1.06 17.42
CA LEU A 405 -36.96 1.11 16.89
C LEU A 405 -37.27 -0.17 16.08
N GLY A 406 -38.29 -0.92 16.49
CA GLY A 406 -38.67 -2.16 15.82
C GLY A 406 -37.54 -3.20 15.78
N SER A 407 -37.17 -3.67 14.59
CA SER A 407 -36.10 -4.65 14.36
C SER A 407 -34.71 -4.05 14.16
N LEU A 408 -34.55 -2.73 14.37
CA LEU A 408 -33.26 -2.05 14.24
C LEU A 408 -32.48 -2.07 15.56
N SER A 409 -31.19 -2.38 15.47
CA SER A 409 -30.24 -2.37 16.57
C SER A 409 -29.04 -1.49 16.27
N LEU A 410 -28.45 -0.93 17.34
CA LEU A 410 -27.12 -0.30 17.29
C LEU A 410 -26.05 -1.28 17.79
N ASN A 411 -24.91 -1.27 17.11
CA ASN A 411 -23.70 -1.96 17.52
C ASN A 411 -22.52 -1.01 17.35
N GLY A 412 -21.50 -1.10 18.19
CA GLY A 412 -20.37 -0.18 18.10
C GLY A 412 -19.07 -0.74 18.65
N ARG A 413 -17.96 -0.15 18.19
CA ARG A 413 -16.62 -0.37 18.74
C ARG A 413 -15.88 0.95 18.82
N PHE A 414 -15.39 1.26 20.01
CA PHE A 414 -14.64 2.47 20.33
C PHE A 414 -13.36 2.07 21.04
N ASP A 415 -12.22 2.60 20.62
CA ASP A 415 -10.94 2.32 21.29
C ASP A 415 -10.10 3.57 21.57
N LEU A 416 -9.26 3.43 22.59
CA LEU A 416 -8.19 4.36 22.93
C LEU A 416 -6.90 3.56 23.08
N ASN A 417 -5.88 3.99 22.36
CA ASN A 417 -4.59 3.32 22.26
C ASN A 417 -3.51 4.28 22.76
N TYR A 418 -2.85 3.93 23.85
CA TYR A 418 -1.58 4.53 24.22
C TYR A 418 -0.47 3.74 23.56
N GLU A 419 0.37 4.42 22.80
CA GLU A 419 1.46 3.84 22.05
C GLU A 419 2.79 4.46 22.46
N ARG A 420 3.78 3.60 22.63
CA ARG A 420 5.19 3.96 22.64
C ARG A 420 5.77 3.57 21.29
N VAL A 421 6.26 4.51 20.50
CA VAL A 421 6.72 4.31 19.10
C VAL A 421 8.15 4.82 18.90
N ASN A 422 8.70 4.69 17.70
CA ASN A 422 10.00 5.23 17.28
C ASN A 422 11.19 4.63 18.05
N TYR A 423 11.19 3.32 18.25
CA TYR A 423 12.34 2.59 18.81
C TYR A 423 12.53 1.25 18.08
N ASN A 424 13.72 0.66 18.22
CA ASN A 424 13.99 -0.71 17.75
C ASN A 424 13.72 -1.70 18.90
N ASP A 425 14.64 -1.79 19.87
CA ASP A 425 14.61 -2.95 20.78
C ASP A 425 14.06 -2.68 22.19
N HIS A 426 14.02 -1.40 22.60
CA HIS A 426 13.82 -1.05 24.00
C HIS A 426 12.74 0.03 24.18
N PRO A 427 11.53 -0.34 24.64
CA PRO A 427 10.42 0.60 24.77
C PRO A 427 10.66 1.72 25.80
N PHE A 428 11.60 1.51 26.72
CA PHE A 428 11.94 2.46 27.79
C PHE A 428 13.11 3.39 27.46
N LYS A 429 13.69 3.30 26.26
CA LYS A 429 14.71 4.27 25.82
C LYS A 429 14.08 5.65 25.63
N SER A 430 14.87 6.70 25.89
CA SER A 430 14.43 8.11 25.80
C SER A 430 14.03 8.53 24.38
N GLU A 431 14.55 7.85 23.35
CA GLU A 431 14.32 8.17 21.94
C GLU A 431 12.91 7.86 21.44
N GLY A 432 12.20 6.93 22.08
CA GLY A 432 10.84 6.65 21.65
C GLY A 432 9.94 7.87 21.85
N GLU A 433 8.79 7.86 21.21
CA GLU A 433 7.73 8.85 21.39
C GLU A 433 6.48 8.23 22.01
N SER A 434 5.68 9.03 22.70
CA SER A 434 4.38 8.59 23.23
C SER A 434 3.28 9.19 22.38
N ALA A 435 2.32 8.38 21.95
CA ALA A 435 1.18 8.81 21.16
C ALA A 435 -0.12 8.25 21.75
N LEU A 436 -1.19 9.04 21.66
CA LEU A 436 -2.55 8.56 21.87
C LEU A 436 -3.25 8.48 20.53
N ARG A 437 -3.87 7.34 20.23
CA ARG A 437 -4.55 7.07 18.96
C ARG A 437 -5.88 6.37 19.18
N SER A 438 -6.80 6.53 18.24
CA SER A 438 -8.04 5.76 18.17
C SER A 438 -8.16 5.20 16.75
N TYR A 439 -8.24 3.88 16.66
CA TYR A 439 -8.27 3.13 15.39
C TYR A 439 -9.67 2.61 15.08
N HIS A 440 -10.44 2.27 16.11
CA HIS A 440 -11.80 1.80 15.97
C HIS A 440 -12.73 2.84 16.59
N HIS A 441 -13.51 3.48 15.72
CA HIS A 441 -14.53 4.44 16.10
C HIS A 441 -15.70 4.26 15.14
N PHE A 442 -16.46 3.17 15.34
CA PHE A 442 -17.57 2.80 14.47
C PHE A 442 -18.87 2.66 15.24
N LEU A 443 -19.94 3.10 14.61
CA LEU A 443 -21.30 2.87 15.05
C LEU A 443 -22.10 2.35 13.86
N PHE A 444 -22.73 1.20 14.02
CA PHE A 444 -23.56 0.59 13.00
C PHE A 444 -25.01 0.55 13.42
N LEU A 445 -25.89 0.97 12.50
CA LEU A 445 -27.31 0.65 12.54
C LEU A 445 -27.54 -0.61 11.72
N THR A 446 -28.05 -1.65 12.36
CA THR A 446 -28.27 -2.95 11.71
C THR A 446 -29.71 -3.42 11.85
N ARG A 447 -30.16 -4.14 10.83
CA ARG A 447 -31.29 -5.05 10.87
C ARG A 447 -30.80 -6.38 10.32
N GLN A 448 -30.54 -7.34 11.20
CA GLN A 448 -29.95 -8.63 10.82
C GLN A 448 -30.45 -9.78 11.69
N SER A 449 -31.77 -10.02 11.74
CA SER A 449 -32.27 -11.28 12.31
C SER A 449 -32.21 -12.43 11.30
N ALA A 450 -32.07 -13.65 11.81
CA ALA A 450 -32.11 -14.88 11.01
C ALA A 450 -33.50 -15.19 10.44
N GLU A 451 -34.48 -14.32 10.65
CA GLU A 451 -35.87 -14.40 10.18
C GLU A 451 -36.22 -13.21 9.30
N ASP A 452 -35.42 -12.13 9.34
CA ASP A 452 -35.66 -10.93 8.55
C ASP A 452 -35.56 -11.24 7.04
N PRO A 453 -36.60 -10.86 6.24
CA PRO A 453 -36.55 -11.00 4.79
C PRO A 453 -35.63 -9.95 4.16
N VAL A 454 -35.49 -8.79 4.81
CA VAL A 454 -34.63 -7.67 4.39
C VAL A 454 -33.65 -7.37 5.51
N THR A 455 -32.37 -7.40 5.18
CA THR A 455 -31.27 -7.04 6.09
C THR A 455 -30.68 -5.69 5.71
N LEU A 456 -30.18 -4.99 6.71
CA LEU A 456 -29.58 -3.66 6.57
C LEU A 456 -28.37 -3.55 7.48
N THR A 457 -27.30 -2.93 6.99
CA THR A 457 -26.15 -2.52 7.81
C THR A 457 -25.67 -1.18 7.30
N LEU A 458 -25.70 -0.18 8.15
CA LEU A 458 -25.26 1.18 7.85
C LEU A 458 -24.24 1.61 8.89
N GLU A 459 -23.06 2.05 8.46
CA GLU A 459 -22.11 2.72 9.33
C GLU A 459 -22.49 4.20 9.44
N LEU A 460 -22.70 4.67 10.68
CA LEU A 460 -23.37 5.96 10.96
C LEU A 460 -22.40 7.13 11.14
N LEU A 461 -21.13 6.90 11.45
CA LEU A 461 -20.19 7.98 11.79
C LEU A 461 -19.42 8.45 10.55
N SER A 462 -18.75 7.54 9.86
CA SER A 462 -17.95 7.85 8.67
C SER A 462 -18.77 7.78 7.38
N LEU A 463 -19.95 7.15 7.41
CA LEU A 463 -20.80 6.85 6.25
C LEU A 463 -20.04 6.11 5.14
N GLN A 464 -19.00 5.36 5.52
CA GLN A 464 -18.13 4.69 4.55
C GLN A 464 -18.59 3.28 4.21
N PHE A 465 -19.52 2.70 4.96
CA PHE A 465 -20.01 1.35 4.73
C PHE A 465 -21.53 1.29 4.75
N TRP A 466 -22.11 0.59 3.78
CA TRP A 466 -23.52 0.26 3.76
C TRP A 466 -23.74 -1.05 3.01
N GLU A 467 -24.70 -1.85 3.47
CA GLU A 467 -25.10 -3.10 2.84
C GLU A 467 -26.61 -3.29 3.02
N VAL A 468 -27.29 -3.69 1.96
CA VAL A 468 -28.70 -4.11 1.98
C VAL A 468 -28.77 -5.53 1.45
N GLY A 469 -29.47 -6.41 2.15
CA GLY A 469 -29.65 -7.79 1.76
C GLY A 469 -31.10 -8.21 1.70
N TYR A 470 -31.37 -9.23 0.87
CA TYR A 470 -32.67 -9.87 0.74
C TYR A 470 -32.50 -11.39 0.81
N ARG A 471 -33.35 -12.05 1.59
CA ARG A 471 -33.38 -13.51 1.65
C ARG A 471 -34.19 -14.07 0.49
N LEU A 472 -33.55 -14.89 -0.34
CA LEU A 472 -34.17 -15.56 -1.47
C LEU A 472 -34.79 -16.92 -1.12
N SER A 473 -34.25 -17.59 -0.10
CA SER A 473 -34.74 -18.90 0.34
C SER A 473 -35.90 -18.79 1.34
N GLU A 474 -36.91 -19.64 1.21
CA GLU A 474 -37.96 -19.78 2.22
C GLU A 474 -37.43 -20.49 3.48
N ALA A 475 -38.13 -20.32 4.61
CA ALA A 475 -37.76 -20.96 5.87
C ALA A 475 -37.74 -22.50 5.81
N SER A 476 -38.49 -23.09 4.88
CA SER A 476 -38.59 -24.53 4.66
C SER A 476 -37.42 -25.12 3.85
N TRP A 477 -36.61 -24.29 3.20
CA TRP A 477 -35.55 -24.77 2.32
C TRP A 477 -34.37 -25.33 3.14
N PRO A 478 -33.78 -26.47 2.74
CA PRO A 478 -32.61 -27.03 3.41
C PRO A 478 -31.32 -26.22 3.16
N VAL A 479 -31.40 -25.22 2.28
CA VAL A 479 -30.32 -24.32 1.88
C VAL A 479 -30.81 -22.90 2.03
N LYS A 480 -30.07 -22.09 2.77
CA LYS A 480 -30.34 -20.65 2.90
C LYS A 480 -29.63 -19.90 1.78
N VAL A 481 -30.33 -18.96 1.16
CA VAL A 481 -29.79 -18.14 0.07
C VAL A 481 -30.08 -16.68 0.34
N PHE A 482 -29.05 -15.85 0.30
CA PHE A 482 -29.12 -14.41 0.51
C PHE A 482 -28.47 -13.68 -0.65
N ALA A 483 -29.11 -12.64 -1.16
CA ALA A 483 -28.49 -11.69 -2.07
C ALA A 483 -28.25 -10.39 -1.32
N LYS A 484 -27.09 -9.76 -1.52
CA LYS A 484 -26.75 -8.48 -0.91
C LYS A 484 -26.16 -7.53 -1.95
N GLY A 485 -26.39 -6.25 -1.75
CA GLY A 485 -25.85 -5.17 -2.57
C GLY A 485 -25.39 -4.01 -1.71
N GLY A 486 -24.44 -3.24 -2.25
CA GLY A 486 -23.83 -2.10 -1.57
C GLY A 486 -22.32 -2.26 -1.51
N LYS A 487 -21.69 -1.79 -0.43
CA LYS A 487 -20.27 -2.03 -0.19
C LYS A 487 -20.09 -3.42 0.39
N ILE A 488 -19.96 -4.39 -0.50
CA ILE A 488 -19.77 -5.79 -0.16
C ILE A 488 -18.40 -5.96 0.46
N LEU A 489 -18.37 -6.53 1.66
CA LEU A 489 -17.15 -7.01 2.27
C LEU A 489 -16.62 -8.16 1.43
N VAL A 490 -15.37 -8.06 1.00
CA VAL A 490 -14.64 -9.12 0.34
C VAL A 490 -13.66 -9.70 1.36
N PRO A 491 -14.06 -10.76 2.07
CA PRO A 491 -13.22 -11.35 3.09
C PRO A 491 -12.23 -12.34 2.47
N PHE A 492 -10.97 -12.15 2.78
CA PHE A 492 -9.93 -13.17 2.90
C PHE A 492 -9.58 -13.23 4.41
N GLY A 493 -9.07 -14.32 4.98
CA GLY A 493 -8.83 -14.40 6.44
C GLY A 493 -9.91 -15.18 7.21
N ALA A 494 -9.52 -15.91 8.26
CA ALA A 494 -10.41 -16.63 9.19
C ALA A 494 -10.97 -15.75 10.33
N ASP A 495 -10.28 -14.68 10.67
CA ASP A 495 -10.62 -13.71 11.71
C ASP A 495 -10.61 -12.34 11.00
N PRO A 496 -11.60 -11.46 11.15
CA PRO A 496 -11.58 -10.12 10.53
C PRO A 496 -10.51 -9.19 11.14
N LEU A 497 -9.35 -9.70 11.56
CA LEU A 497 -8.24 -8.95 12.17
C LEU A 497 -7.40 -8.15 11.16
N PHE A 498 -7.96 -7.78 10.02
CA PHE A 498 -7.34 -6.92 9.01
C PHE A 498 -8.39 -5.92 8.53
N HIS A 499 -8.81 -5.03 9.44
CA HIS A 499 -9.88 -4.05 9.22
C HIS A 499 -9.44 -2.90 8.29
N HIS A 500 -9.36 -3.14 6.98
CA HIS A 500 -9.11 -2.06 6.00
C HIS A 500 -10.40 -1.41 5.46
N GLY A 501 -11.59 -1.85 5.91
CA GLY A 501 -12.85 -1.57 5.21
C GLY A 501 -13.93 -0.77 5.94
N TYR A 502 -13.76 -0.41 7.22
CA TYR A 502 -14.84 0.18 8.04
C TYR A 502 -14.60 1.62 8.51
N GLY A 503 -13.58 2.29 7.99
CA GLY A 503 -13.30 3.69 8.30
C GLY A 503 -12.42 3.95 9.51
N GLY A 504 -11.69 2.93 9.97
CA GLY A 504 -10.67 3.06 11.02
C GLY A 504 -9.38 3.63 10.47
N LEU A 505 -8.59 4.28 11.32
CA LEU A 505 -7.19 4.53 10.97
C LEU A 505 -6.54 3.17 10.66
N ALA A 506 -5.73 3.10 9.61
CA ALA A 506 -4.92 1.91 9.39
C ALA A 506 -3.90 1.84 10.52
N GLY A 507 -4.05 0.86 11.41
CA GLY A 507 -3.05 0.54 12.41
C GLY A 507 -1.72 0.25 11.74
N PHE A 508 -0.62 0.66 12.38
CA PHE A 508 0.71 0.27 11.92
C PHE A 508 0.83 -1.26 11.74
N ASP A 509 0.12 -2.02 12.57
CA ASP A 509 -0.05 -3.48 12.54
C ASP A 509 -0.84 -4.03 11.33
N GLN A 510 -1.31 -3.15 10.43
CA GLN A 510 -2.13 -3.50 9.26
C GLN A 510 -1.36 -3.42 7.94
N ARG A 511 -0.02 -3.42 8.00
CA ARG A 511 0.86 -3.43 6.82
C ARG A 511 0.62 -4.60 5.85
N VAL A 512 -0.10 -5.67 6.22
CA VAL A 512 -0.36 -6.81 5.33
C VAL A 512 -1.16 -6.39 4.08
N LEU A 513 -0.99 -7.12 2.97
CA LEU A 513 -1.88 -7.01 1.80
C LEU A 513 -3.34 -6.98 2.27
N PRO A 514 -4.25 -6.28 1.57
CA PRO A 514 -5.63 -6.23 1.99
C PRO A 514 -6.23 -7.62 1.92
N VAL A 515 -6.31 -8.22 3.10
CA VAL A 515 -6.95 -9.51 3.33
C VAL A 515 -8.44 -9.27 3.49
N VAL A 516 -8.89 -8.08 3.89
CA VAL A 516 -10.31 -7.74 3.92
C VAL A 516 -10.47 -6.31 3.44
N PHE A 517 -11.36 -6.11 2.46
CA PHE A 517 -11.72 -4.78 1.98
C PHE A 517 -13.20 -4.75 1.61
N ALA A 518 -13.79 -3.56 1.46
CA ALA A 518 -15.19 -3.42 1.05
C ALA A 518 -15.27 -2.63 -0.26
N ARG A 519 -16.06 -3.12 -1.21
CA ARG A 519 -16.27 -2.48 -2.51
C ARG A 519 -17.71 -2.57 -2.96
N GLU A 520 -18.12 -1.56 -3.70
CA GLU A 520 -19.43 -1.51 -4.33
C GLU A 520 -19.60 -2.71 -5.26
N GLY A 521 -20.68 -3.46 -5.05
CA GLY A 521 -20.94 -4.68 -5.76
C GLY A 521 -22.20 -5.40 -5.31
N LEU A 522 -22.26 -6.66 -5.73
CA LEU A 522 -23.33 -7.60 -5.44
C LEU A 522 -22.71 -8.91 -4.97
N THR A 523 -23.35 -9.58 -4.02
CA THR A 523 -22.99 -10.92 -3.58
C THR A 523 -24.21 -11.80 -3.41
N VAL A 524 -24.04 -13.08 -3.69
CA VAL A 524 -24.98 -14.14 -3.34
C VAL A 524 -24.28 -15.09 -2.39
N ASN A 525 -24.86 -15.27 -1.21
CA ASN A 525 -24.42 -16.20 -0.18
C ASN A 525 -25.36 -17.41 -0.16
N VAL A 526 -24.77 -18.58 0.00
CA VAL A 526 -25.46 -19.86 0.13
C VAL A 526 -24.93 -20.59 1.35
N GLU A 527 -25.82 -21.05 2.23
CA GLU A 527 -25.45 -21.80 3.43
C GLU A 527 -26.23 -23.11 3.53
N ARG A 528 -25.54 -24.18 3.92
CA ARG A 528 -26.14 -25.49 4.15
C ARG A 528 -25.52 -26.17 5.36
N ARG A 529 -26.37 -26.68 6.25
CA ARG A 529 -25.93 -27.50 7.38
C ARG A 529 -26.31 -28.97 7.14
N MET A 530 -25.37 -29.88 7.37
CA MET A 530 -25.52 -31.32 7.23
C MET A 530 -24.96 -32.00 8.49
N GLY A 531 -25.81 -32.16 9.50
CA GLY A 531 -25.41 -32.71 10.80
C GLY A 531 -24.32 -31.86 11.47
N PRO A 532 -23.12 -32.42 11.74
CA PRO A 532 -22.00 -31.69 12.35
C PRO A 532 -21.23 -30.80 11.36
N LEU A 533 -21.51 -30.91 10.07
CA LEU A 533 -20.87 -30.11 9.02
C LEU A 533 -21.74 -28.91 8.66
N ALA A 534 -21.10 -27.76 8.47
CA ALA A 534 -21.71 -26.59 7.84
C ALA A 534 -20.86 -26.15 6.65
N PHE A 535 -21.54 -25.78 5.56
CA PHE A 535 -20.91 -25.28 4.34
C PHE A 535 -21.48 -23.93 4.00
N SER A 536 -20.62 -23.02 3.55
CA SER A 536 -21.01 -21.71 3.03
C SER A 536 -20.35 -21.47 1.66
N GLY A 537 -21.01 -20.69 0.82
CA GLY A 537 -20.51 -20.30 -0.49
C GLY A 537 -20.97 -18.89 -0.82
N ASP A 538 -20.03 -17.98 -0.98
CA ASP A 538 -20.27 -16.63 -1.47
C ASP A 538 -19.79 -16.52 -2.91
N ALA A 539 -20.56 -15.88 -3.77
CA ALA A 539 -20.14 -15.45 -5.10
C ALA A 539 -20.44 -13.97 -5.25
N TYR A 540 -19.44 -13.18 -5.62
CA TYR A 540 -19.56 -11.73 -5.67
C TYR A 540 -18.94 -11.12 -6.92
N VAL A 541 -19.50 -9.99 -7.32
CA VAL A 541 -18.97 -9.10 -8.36
C VAL A 541 -18.87 -7.71 -7.76
N ILE A 542 -17.70 -7.09 -7.90
CA ILE A 542 -17.39 -5.79 -7.30
C ILE A 542 -16.66 -4.88 -8.29
N SER A 543 -16.62 -3.57 -8.01
CA SER A 543 -15.65 -2.67 -8.63
C SER A 543 -14.23 -3.07 -8.16
N GLY A 544 -13.43 -3.60 -9.08
CA GLY A 544 -12.16 -4.27 -8.84
C GLY A 544 -10.95 -3.33 -8.79
N TYR A 545 -9.78 -3.84 -9.19
CA TYR A 545 -8.50 -3.12 -9.22
C TYR A 545 -8.13 -2.61 -10.61
N ARG A 546 -7.22 -1.63 -10.68
CA ARG A 546 -6.66 -1.12 -11.93
C ARG A 546 -5.18 -0.78 -11.79
N LEU A 547 -4.36 -1.25 -12.73
CA LEU A 547 -2.98 -0.78 -12.83
C LEU A 547 -2.96 0.67 -13.31
N LYS A 548 -2.22 1.52 -12.60
CA LYS A 548 -2.07 2.94 -12.96
C LYS A 548 -1.21 3.14 -14.22
N ARG A 549 -0.24 2.26 -14.44
CA ARG A 549 0.66 2.21 -15.61
C ARG A 549 0.95 0.76 -15.95
N ALA A 550 1.30 0.49 -17.20
CA ALA A 550 1.51 -0.87 -17.67
C ALA A 550 2.67 -1.62 -16.99
N ASP A 551 3.70 -0.88 -16.57
CA ASP A 551 4.90 -1.33 -15.86
C ASP A 551 4.80 -1.19 -14.32
N ALA A 552 3.64 -0.78 -13.78
CA ALA A 552 3.48 -0.62 -12.35
C ALA A 552 3.35 -1.98 -11.63
N VAL A 553 3.93 -2.05 -10.43
CA VAL A 553 3.59 -3.11 -9.47
C VAL A 553 2.28 -2.72 -8.80
N LEU A 554 1.31 -3.64 -8.82
CA LEU A 554 -0.03 -3.41 -8.29
C LEU A 554 0.04 -3.18 -6.78
N ASN A 555 -0.50 -2.05 -6.31
CA ASN A 555 -0.72 -1.87 -4.88
C ASN A 555 -2.13 -2.31 -4.50
N LEU A 556 -2.26 -3.50 -3.93
CA LEU A 556 -3.56 -4.04 -3.52
C LEU A 556 -4.27 -3.16 -2.46
N GLN A 557 -3.58 -2.31 -1.71
CA GLN A 557 -4.21 -1.43 -0.71
C GLN A 557 -4.82 -0.17 -1.32
N SER A 558 -4.32 0.31 -2.45
CA SER A 558 -4.68 1.64 -2.97
C SER A 558 -5.09 1.68 -4.44
N ASP A 559 -4.78 0.66 -5.24
CA ASP A 559 -5.02 0.66 -6.69
C ASP A 559 -6.40 0.11 -7.05
N LEU A 560 -7.40 0.43 -6.23
CA LEU A 560 -8.80 0.16 -6.52
C LEU A 560 -9.26 1.01 -7.72
N ALA A 561 -10.05 0.42 -8.60
CA ALA A 561 -10.61 1.12 -9.75
C ALA A 561 -11.63 2.17 -9.27
N PRO A 562 -11.71 3.35 -9.92
CA PRO A 562 -12.82 4.27 -9.72
C PRO A 562 -14.15 3.57 -10.03
N LEU A 563 -15.25 4.02 -9.41
CA LEU A 563 -16.59 3.44 -9.62
C LEU A 563 -17.06 3.54 -11.07
N GLU A 564 -16.61 4.57 -11.77
CA GLU A 564 -16.93 4.85 -13.18
C GLU A 564 -16.14 3.95 -14.15
N ASP A 565 -15.08 3.28 -13.66
CA ASP A 565 -14.26 2.39 -14.46
C ASP A 565 -14.85 0.97 -14.42
N THR A 566 -15.08 0.37 -15.59
CA THR A 566 -15.78 -0.92 -15.76
C THR A 566 -14.91 -2.14 -15.45
N ARG A 567 -13.88 -1.98 -14.60
CA ARG A 567 -13.02 -3.08 -14.14
C ARG A 567 -13.73 -3.88 -13.07
N LEU A 568 -14.56 -4.84 -13.50
CA LEU A 568 -15.25 -5.74 -12.60
C LEU A 568 -14.27 -6.81 -12.07
N GLY A 569 -14.22 -6.91 -10.76
CA GLY A 569 -13.63 -8.04 -10.06
C GLY A 569 -14.71 -9.08 -9.75
N VAL A 570 -14.41 -10.35 -10.01
CA VAL A 570 -15.29 -11.48 -9.68
C VAL A 570 -14.57 -12.38 -8.70
N GLY A 571 -15.24 -12.76 -7.62
CA GLY A 571 -14.66 -13.66 -6.65
C GLY A 571 -15.68 -14.56 -5.98
N ALA A 572 -15.15 -15.51 -5.22
CA ALA A 572 -15.94 -16.41 -4.42
C ALA A 572 -15.28 -16.64 -3.06
N ARG A 573 -16.05 -17.16 -2.12
CA ARG A 573 -15.54 -17.68 -0.85
C ARG A 573 -16.28 -18.95 -0.47
N LEU A 574 -15.54 -20.04 -0.36
CA LEU A 574 -16.07 -21.34 0.06
C LEU A 574 -15.67 -21.56 1.51
N GLY A 575 -16.63 -21.88 2.37
CA GLY A 575 -16.42 -22.17 3.78
C GLY A 575 -16.89 -23.56 4.15
N GLY A 576 -16.13 -24.21 5.03
CA GLY A 576 -16.48 -25.48 5.64
C GLY A 576 -16.18 -25.47 7.14
N SER A 577 -17.12 -25.92 7.94
CA SER A 577 -16.98 -26.00 9.39
C SER A 577 -17.29 -27.41 9.89
N TRP A 578 -16.46 -27.92 10.78
CA TRP A 578 -16.64 -29.19 11.48
C TRP A 578 -16.22 -29.05 12.94
N GLY A 579 -17.21 -29.00 13.84
CA GLY A 579 -16.96 -28.77 15.26
C GLY A 579 -16.18 -27.46 15.50
N PRO A 580 -14.97 -27.51 16.10
CA PRO A 580 -14.16 -26.32 16.36
C PRO A 580 -13.36 -25.83 15.14
N ILE A 581 -13.32 -26.61 14.05
CA ILE A 581 -12.48 -26.34 12.89
C ILE A 581 -13.30 -25.62 11.82
N ASN A 582 -12.73 -24.56 11.26
CA ASN A 582 -13.27 -23.83 10.13
C ASN A 582 -12.18 -23.66 9.07
N VAL A 583 -12.56 -23.82 7.81
CA VAL A 583 -11.66 -23.69 6.66
C VAL A 583 -12.36 -22.82 5.61
N TRP A 584 -11.62 -21.88 5.02
CA TRP A 584 -12.11 -21.09 3.90
C TRP A 584 -11.11 -21.07 2.75
N TYR A 585 -11.64 -21.07 1.53
CA TYR A 585 -10.87 -20.86 0.31
C TYR A 585 -11.54 -19.77 -0.52
N SER A 586 -10.76 -18.78 -0.95
CA SER A 586 -11.28 -17.58 -1.61
C SER A 586 -10.50 -17.27 -2.89
N PRO A 587 -11.03 -17.60 -4.08
CA PRO A 587 -10.48 -17.14 -5.35
C PRO A 587 -11.07 -15.79 -5.77
N TYR A 588 -10.24 -14.96 -6.41
CA TYR A 588 -10.63 -13.67 -6.97
C TYR A 588 -9.92 -13.42 -8.30
N PHE A 589 -10.65 -12.93 -9.28
CA PHE A 589 -10.16 -12.60 -10.61
C PHE A 589 -10.54 -11.17 -10.97
N ASN A 590 -9.60 -10.45 -11.58
CA ASN A 590 -9.84 -9.10 -12.06
C ASN A 590 -8.96 -8.74 -13.26
N SER A 591 -9.52 -8.04 -14.24
CA SER A 591 -8.73 -7.42 -15.30
C SER A 591 -8.13 -6.12 -14.80
N LEU A 592 -6.83 -5.89 -15.01
CA LEU A 592 -6.13 -4.72 -14.48
C LEU A 592 -5.93 -3.61 -15.51
N GLY A 593 -6.26 -3.85 -16.79
CA GLY A 593 -5.80 -3.04 -17.92
C GLY A 593 -4.46 -3.51 -18.48
N PHE A 594 -4.07 -2.95 -19.63
CA PHE A 594 -2.81 -3.28 -20.32
C PHE A 594 -2.62 -4.77 -20.65
N GLY A 595 -3.71 -5.48 -20.94
CA GLY A 595 -3.70 -6.94 -21.09
C GLY A 595 -3.30 -7.72 -19.84
N ARG A 596 -3.09 -7.05 -18.68
CA ARG A 596 -2.75 -7.66 -17.40
C ARG A 596 -4.00 -8.11 -16.66
N ARG A 597 -3.84 -9.16 -15.88
CA ARG A 597 -4.89 -9.74 -15.01
C ARG A 597 -4.33 -10.06 -13.64
N LEU A 598 -5.16 -9.90 -12.63
CA LEU A 598 -4.95 -10.35 -11.27
C LEU A 598 -5.71 -11.66 -11.07
N PHE A 599 -5.03 -12.65 -10.52
CA PHE A 599 -5.64 -13.81 -9.92
C PHE A 599 -5.13 -13.95 -8.48
N LEU A 600 -6.05 -13.84 -7.53
CA LEU A 600 -5.77 -13.91 -6.11
C LEU A 600 -6.43 -15.15 -5.53
N GLN A 601 -5.70 -15.86 -4.68
CA GLN A 601 -6.21 -16.98 -3.90
C GLN A 601 -5.83 -16.79 -2.44
N ALA A 602 -6.76 -17.10 -1.54
CA ALA A 602 -6.47 -17.22 -0.13
C ALA A 602 -7.01 -18.54 0.45
N LEU A 603 -6.28 -19.08 1.42
CA LEU A 603 -6.66 -20.23 2.22
C LEU A 603 -6.54 -19.86 3.70
N ASP A 604 -7.56 -20.20 4.46
CA ASP A 604 -7.67 -19.87 5.88
C ASP A 604 -8.13 -21.08 6.68
N VAL A 605 -7.52 -21.27 7.84
CA VAL A 605 -7.88 -22.32 8.81
C VAL A 605 -7.97 -21.69 10.18
N ALA A 606 -9.08 -21.93 10.88
CA ALA A 606 -9.24 -21.60 12.28
C ALA A 606 -9.68 -22.80 13.10
N VAL A 607 -9.11 -22.93 14.28
CA VAL A 607 -9.50 -23.91 15.30
C VAL A 607 -9.82 -23.15 16.57
N TRP A 608 -11.06 -23.25 17.03
CA TRP A 608 -11.51 -22.57 18.23
C TRP A 608 -11.73 -23.55 19.39
N ARG A 609 -10.85 -23.50 20.41
CA ARG A 609 -11.00 -24.14 21.72
C ARG A 609 -11.73 -25.49 21.66
N PRO A 610 -11.10 -26.53 21.07
CA PRO A 610 -11.71 -27.84 20.91
C PRO A 610 -12.04 -28.45 22.28
N ARG A 611 -13.29 -28.27 22.73
CA ARG A 611 -13.75 -28.70 24.05
C ARG A 611 -13.63 -30.21 24.21
N GLY A 612 -13.23 -30.66 25.39
CA GLY A 612 -13.08 -32.09 25.69
C GLY A 612 -11.77 -32.70 25.21
N LEU A 613 -10.87 -31.91 24.62
CA LEU A 613 -9.47 -32.28 24.40
C LEU A 613 -8.61 -31.58 25.47
N PRO A 614 -8.12 -32.31 26.48
CA PRO A 614 -7.28 -31.73 27.54
C PRO A 614 -6.14 -30.91 26.96
N VAL A 615 -5.80 -29.79 27.60
CA VAL A 615 -4.83 -28.78 27.14
C VAL A 615 -5.30 -27.99 25.92
N LEU A 616 -5.71 -28.66 24.83
CA LEU A 616 -6.10 -28.00 23.58
C LEU A 616 -7.36 -27.13 23.72
N GLU A 617 -8.26 -27.42 24.65
CA GLU A 617 -9.44 -26.58 24.94
C GLU A 617 -9.10 -25.16 25.43
N HIS A 618 -7.86 -24.93 25.86
CA HIS A 618 -7.34 -23.62 26.21
C HIS A 618 -6.71 -22.88 25.03
N PHE A 619 -6.63 -23.49 23.84
CA PHE A 619 -5.98 -22.87 22.69
C PHE A 619 -6.98 -22.53 21.59
N SER A 620 -6.72 -21.40 20.93
CA SER A 620 -7.30 -21.10 19.62
C SER A 620 -6.20 -20.80 18.63
N LEU A 621 -6.34 -21.33 17.42
CA LEU A 621 -5.40 -21.18 16.32
C LEU A 621 -6.11 -20.53 15.14
N GLY A 622 -5.44 -19.59 14.48
CA GLY A 622 -5.80 -19.09 13.16
C GLY A 622 -4.55 -19.06 12.28
N ALA A 623 -4.66 -19.52 11.05
CA ALA A 623 -3.57 -19.44 10.08
C ALA A 623 -4.15 -19.21 8.68
N GLY A 624 -3.44 -18.45 7.86
CA GLY A 624 -3.84 -18.27 6.48
C GLY A 624 -2.72 -17.77 5.59
N LEU A 625 -2.96 -17.90 4.30
CA LEU A 625 -2.04 -17.54 3.24
C LEU A 625 -2.80 -16.96 2.06
N LEU A 626 -2.17 -15.99 1.40
CA LEU A 626 -2.69 -15.29 0.25
C LEU A 626 -1.60 -15.20 -0.81
N ARG A 627 -1.97 -15.50 -2.04
CA ARG A 627 -1.13 -15.34 -3.23
C ARG A 627 -1.90 -14.53 -4.26
N ALA A 628 -1.32 -13.45 -4.74
CA ALA A 628 -1.91 -12.57 -5.74
C ALA A 628 -1.00 -12.50 -6.97
N ASP A 629 -1.29 -13.31 -7.98
CA ASP A 629 -0.53 -13.39 -9.22
C ASP A 629 -1.00 -12.33 -10.22
N VAL A 630 -0.06 -11.54 -10.74
CA VAL A 630 -0.28 -10.58 -11.82
C VAL A 630 0.41 -11.07 -13.08
N SER A 631 -0.38 -11.41 -14.10
CA SER A 631 0.11 -12.01 -15.35
C SER A 631 -0.52 -11.38 -16.60
N GLY A 632 -0.05 -11.78 -17.78
CA GLY A 632 -0.57 -11.31 -19.07
C GLY A 632 0.16 -10.08 -19.60
N GLY A 633 -0.39 -9.37 -20.59
CA GLY A 633 0.22 -8.15 -21.16
C GLY A 633 1.36 -8.37 -22.15
N GLU A 634 1.70 -9.62 -22.48
CA GLU A 634 2.78 -9.96 -23.44
C GLU A 634 2.55 -9.37 -24.83
N ALA A 635 1.31 -9.48 -25.35
CA ALA A 635 0.94 -8.90 -26.64
C ALA A 635 1.07 -7.37 -26.68
N GLU A 636 1.09 -6.72 -25.51
CA GLU A 636 1.24 -5.27 -25.37
C GLU A 636 2.67 -4.86 -24.99
N GLY A 637 3.58 -5.83 -24.78
CA GLY A 637 4.97 -5.58 -24.39
C GLY A 637 5.19 -5.25 -22.92
N TYR A 638 4.19 -5.47 -22.07
CA TYR A 638 4.22 -5.06 -20.65
C TYR A 638 4.15 -6.23 -19.66
N GLY A 639 4.15 -7.47 -20.13
CA GLY A 639 4.15 -8.64 -19.25
C GLY A 639 4.48 -9.94 -19.99
N GLY A 640 4.22 -11.08 -19.37
CA GLY A 640 4.66 -12.39 -19.88
C GLY A 640 5.81 -12.99 -19.07
N PRO A 641 6.42 -14.09 -19.54
CA PRO A 641 7.51 -14.78 -18.84
C PRO A 641 8.66 -13.82 -18.50
N GLY A 642 9.05 -13.78 -17.23
CA GLY A 642 10.07 -12.84 -16.73
C GLY A 642 9.52 -11.50 -16.25
N GLU A 643 8.31 -11.10 -16.66
CA GLU A 643 7.63 -9.88 -16.22
C GLU A 643 6.39 -10.11 -15.33
N ASP A 644 5.83 -11.32 -15.36
CA ASP A 644 4.85 -11.79 -14.40
C ASP A 644 5.43 -11.79 -12.97
N TYR A 645 4.61 -11.37 -12.00
CA TYR A 645 4.99 -11.35 -10.59
C TYR A 645 3.83 -11.77 -9.70
N TYR A 646 4.11 -12.01 -8.42
CA TYR A 646 3.08 -12.23 -7.42
C TYR A 646 3.39 -11.53 -6.10
N HIS A 647 2.34 -11.09 -5.42
CA HIS A 647 2.40 -10.73 -4.02
C HIS A 647 2.06 -11.95 -3.17
N PHE A 648 2.68 -12.04 -1.99
CA PHE A 648 2.39 -13.09 -1.03
C PHE A 648 2.19 -12.51 0.35
N ALA A 649 1.20 -13.03 1.06
CA ALA A 649 1.01 -12.76 2.48
C ALA A 649 0.66 -14.04 3.23
N SER A 650 1.04 -14.10 4.51
CA SER A 650 0.58 -15.14 5.42
C SER A 650 0.39 -14.58 6.83
N TYR A 651 -0.40 -15.29 7.64
CA TYR A 651 -0.52 -15.00 9.06
C TYR A 651 -0.61 -16.29 9.88
N LEU A 652 -0.18 -16.17 11.13
CA LEU A 652 -0.37 -17.14 12.19
C LEU A 652 -0.86 -16.41 13.44
N GLN A 653 -1.81 -17.01 14.13
CA GLN A 653 -2.37 -16.53 15.37
C GLN A 653 -2.54 -17.69 16.32
N LEU A 654 -1.90 -17.60 17.47
CA LEU A 654 -2.05 -18.52 18.56
C LEU A 654 -2.54 -17.75 19.78
N ARG A 655 -3.63 -18.20 20.40
CA ARG A 655 -4.05 -17.68 21.70
C ARG A 655 -4.15 -18.80 22.72
N TYR A 656 -3.64 -18.54 23.91
CA TYR A 656 -3.82 -19.36 25.10
C TYR A 656 -4.79 -18.65 26.04
N HIS A 657 -5.84 -19.36 26.46
CA HIS A 657 -6.95 -18.90 27.28
C HIS A 657 -6.86 -19.57 28.66
N PRO A 658 -6.07 -19.03 29.61
CA PRO A 658 -6.05 -19.53 30.98
C PRO A 658 -7.42 -19.42 31.66
N THR A 659 -8.22 -18.42 31.27
CA THR A 659 -9.62 -18.26 31.67
C THR A 659 -10.45 -17.78 30.48
N ASP A 660 -11.77 -17.71 30.62
CA ASP A 660 -12.65 -17.21 29.54
C ASP A 660 -12.57 -15.69 29.32
N TRP A 661 -12.05 -14.94 30.29
CA TRP A 661 -11.93 -13.49 30.24
C TRP A 661 -10.50 -13.01 29.97
N LEU A 662 -9.50 -13.89 29.99
CA LEU A 662 -8.09 -13.57 29.82
C LEU A 662 -7.47 -14.45 28.74
N TYR A 663 -6.74 -13.86 27.80
CA TYR A 663 -5.90 -14.62 26.88
C TYR A 663 -4.53 -13.99 26.67
N VAL A 664 -3.55 -14.85 26.42
CA VAL A 664 -2.23 -14.50 25.90
C VAL A 664 -2.22 -14.81 24.41
N GLN A 665 -1.72 -13.90 23.59
CA GLN A 665 -1.68 -14.02 22.15
C GLN A 665 -0.24 -13.92 21.64
N TYR A 666 0.07 -14.75 20.65
CA TYR A 666 1.14 -14.51 19.69
C TYR A 666 0.53 -14.41 18.29
N ARG A 667 0.96 -13.41 17.51
CA ARG A 667 0.60 -13.28 16.10
C ARG A 667 1.86 -13.04 15.28
N GLN A 668 1.82 -13.52 14.06
CA GLN A 668 2.79 -13.20 13.03
C GLN A 668 2.05 -12.89 11.73
N GLY A 669 2.60 -11.97 10.93
CA GLY A 669 2.30 -11.80 9.53
C GLY A 669 3.58 -11.71 8.70
N LEU A 670 3.57 -12.25 7.48
CA LEU A 670 4.59 -12.02 6.46
C LEU A 670 3.91 -11.38 5.25
N ARG A 671 4.55 -10.39 4.63
CA ARG A 671 4.13 -9.81 3.36
C ARG A 671 5.34 -9.65 2.43
N THR A 672 5.17 -9.98 1.16
CA THR A 672 6.18 -9.76 0.14
C THR A 672 5.54 -9.33 -1.18
N PHE A 673 6.23 -8.49 -1.94
CA PHE A 673 5.71 -7.83 -3.12
C PHE A 673 6.55 -8.12 -4.36
N GLY A 674 5.90 -8.18 -5.53
CA GLY A 674 6.62 -8.20 -6.80
C GLY A 674 7.51 -9.44 -7.04
N ASN A 675 7.31 -10.55 -6.32
CA ASN A 675 8.12 -11.75 -6.47
C ASN A 675 7.99 -12.36 -7.88
N ARG A 676 9.09 -12.84 -8.46
CA ARG A 676 9.07 -13.50 -9.78
C ARG A 676 8.52 -14.93 -9.69
N ARG A 677 7.79 -15.34 -10.74
CA ARG A 677 7.10 -16.65 -10.81
C ARG A 677 8.09 -17.82 -10.74
N GLY A 678 7.78 -18.83 -9.93
CA GLY A 678 8.61 -20.03 -9.73
C GLY A 678 9.56 -19.96 -8.52
N LEU A 679 9.70 -18.78 -7.90
CA LEU A 679 10.33 -18.62 -6.60
C LEU A 679 9.26 -18.58 -5.51
N ILE A 680 9.65 -18.88 -4.26
CA ILE A 680 8.81 -18.68 -3.06
C ILE A 680 9.00 -17.25 -2.51
N LEU A 681 10.23 -16.73 -2.65
CA LEU A 681 10.66 -15.39 -2.31
C LEU A 681 11.73 -14.97 -3.32
N ASP A 682 11.63 -13.77 -3.88
CA ASP A 682 12.70 -13.20 -4.71
C ASP A 682 13.60 -12.29 -3.86
N SER A 683 14.68 -12.88 -3.32
CA SER A 683 15.63 -12.15 -2.45
C SER A 683 16.35 -11.00 -3.14
N ASN A 684 16.40 -10.99 -4.49
CA ASN A 684 17.06 -9.93 -5.26
C ASN A 684 16.13 -8.74 -5.54
N ALA A 685 14.83 -8.89 -5.28
CA ALA A 685 13.80 -7.88 -5.54
C ALA A 685 13.15 -7.36 -4.25
N LEU A 686 13.72 -7.68 -3.07
CA LEU A 686 13.21 -7.18 -1.79
C LEU A 686 13.28 -5.66 -1.73
N THR A 687 12.25 -5.09 -1.14
CA THR A 687 12.09 -3.67 -0.87
C THR A 687 11.73 -3.48 0.61
N ARG A 688 11.81 -2.24 1.09
CA ARG A 688 11.37 -1.90 2.46
C ARG A 688 9.90 -2.23 2.74
N GLU A 689 9.09 -2.49 1.71
CA GLU A 689 7.70 -2.90 1.90
C GLU A 689 7.59 -4.40 2.21
N ASP A 690 8.59 -5.20 1.85
CA ASP A 690 8.68 -6.60 2.24
C ASP A 690 9.05 -6.67 3.73
N ALA A 691 8.17 -7.25 4.54
CA ALA A 691 8.35 -7.25 5.99
C ALA A 691 7.64 -8.43 6.65
N SER A 692 8.05 -8.76 7.87
CA SER A 692 7.25 -9.57 8.78
C SER A 692 6.96 -8.83 10.06
N SER A 693 5.71 -8.86 10.51
CA SER A 693 5.31 -8.27 11.79
C SER A 693 4.98 -9.37 12.78
N HIS A 694 5.46 -9.22 14.00
CA HIS A 694 5.22 -10.14 15.11
C HIS A 694 4.58 -9.37 16.25
N ASN A 695 3.66 -10.00 16.96
CA ASN A 695 3.16 -9.43 18.20
C ASN A 695 2.99 -10.47 19.29
N VAL A 696 3.20 -10.02 20.52
CA VAL A 696 2.80 -10.73 21.73
C VAL A 696 1.92 -9.80 22.53
N GLY A 697 0.83 -10.32 23.09
CA GLY A 697 0.00 -9.51 23.98
C GLY A 697 -0.79 -10.31 24.98
N VAL A 698 -1.23 -9.61 26.02
CA VAL A 698 -2.12 -10.12 27.06
C VAL A 698 -3.37 -9.27 27.05
N VAL A 699 -4.53 -9.91 26.97
CA VAL A 699 -5.81 -9.22 26.81
C VAL A 699 -6.82 -9.75 27.82
N ALA A 700 -7.40 -8.82 28.58
CA ALA A 700 -8.54 -9.06 29.45
C ALA A 700 -9.82 -8.53 28.80
N ARG A 701 -10.92 -9.26 28.96
CA ARG A 701 -12.25 -8.92 28.42
C ARG A 701 -13.33 -9.08 29.48
N TRP A 702 -14.17 -8.08 29.62
CA TRP A 702 -15.27 -8.10 30.56
C TRP A 702 -16.42 -7.24 30.05
N ARG A 703 -17.58 -7.86 29.74
CA ARG A 703 -18.83 -7.15 29.39
C ARG A 703 -18.66 -6.06 28.33
N GLY A 704 -18.04 -6.42 27.20
CA GLY A 704 -17.78 -5.50 26.10
C GLY A 704 -16.58 -4.59 26.28
N LEU A 705 -16.08 -4.41 27.51
CA LEU A 705 -14.80 -3.78 27.75
C LEU A 705 -13.66 -4.78 27.49
N SER A 706 -12.63 -4.34 26.80
CA SER A 706 -11.37 -5.07 26.65
C SER A 706 -10.19 -4.16 26.92
N ALA A 707 -9.18 -4.69 27.59
CA ALA A 707 -7.91 -4.03 27.81
C ALA A 707 -6.80 -4.98 27.38
N GLY A 708 -5.88 -4.52 26.54
CA GLY A 708 -4.79 -5.33 26.02
C GLY A 708 -3.48 -4.58 26.03
N LEU A 709 -2.42 -5.25 26.48
CA LEU A 709 -1.05 -4.76 26.34
C LEU A 709 -0.34 -5.62 25.30
N PHE A 710 0.27 -4.96 24.32
CA PHE A 710 0.92 -5.60 23.19
C PHE A 710 2.32 -5.03 22.97
N GLN A 711 3.24 -5.92 22.61
CA GLN A 711 4.52 -5.56 21.99
C GLN A 711 4.48 -6.00 20.53
N PHE A 712 4.89 -5.11 19.64
CA PHE A 712 5.03 -5.37 18.21
C PHE A 712 6.50 -5.28 17.80
N TRP A 713 6.90 -6.19 16.92
CA TRP A 713 8.19 -6.17 16.22
C TRP A 713 7.94 -6.22 14.72
N ASN A 714 8.46 -5.25 14.00
CA ASN A 714 8.31 -5.10 12.56
C ASN A 714 9.68 -5.25 11.94
N LEU A 715 9.85 -6.36 11.24
CA LEU A 715 11.12 -6.77 10.70
C LEU A 715 11.05 -6.57 9.20
N GLU A 716 11.51 -5.41 8.73
CA GLU A 716 11.67 -5.15 7.31
C GLU A 716 12.73 -6.10 6.73
N LYS A 717 12.49 -6.59 5.52
CA LYS A 717 13.43 -7.51 4.85
C LYS A 717 14.62 -6.77 4.23
N THR A 718 14.49 -5.47 4.06
CA THR A 718 15.58 -4.56 3.68
C THR A 718 15.42 -3.25 4.42
N ASP A 719 16.53 -2.68 4.87
CA ASP A 719 16.58 -1.35 5.50
C ASP A 719 15.64 -1.22 6.72
N GLU A 720 15.99 -1.91 7.81
CA GLU A 720 15.23 -1.88 9.07
C GLU A 720 14.99 -0.44 9.54
N THR A 721 13.73 -0.16 9.91
CA THR A 721 13.35 1.16 10.44
C THR A 721 12.93 1.07 11.91
N PRO A 722 13.09 2.15 12.69
CA PRO A 722 12.69 2.17 14.10
C PRO A 722 11.20 2.33 14.25
N ASP A 723 10.46 1.27 13.94
CA ASP A 723 9.01 1.28 13.93
C ASP A 723 8.38 0.12 14.73
N ASP A 724 9.18 -0.48 15.62
CA ASP A 724 8.68 -1.28 16.74
C ASP A 724 7.92 -0.40 17.73
N PHE A 725 6.90 -0.99 18.36
CA PHE A 725 6.05 -0.25 19.27
C PHE A 725 5.36 -1.10 20.33
N THR A 726 5.07 -0.45 21.47
CA THR A 726 4.26 -1.02 22.55
C THR A 726 2.91 -0.34 22.53
N ARG A 727 1.83 -1.09 22.63
CA ARG A 727 0.47 -0.55 22.65
C ARG A 727 -0.29 -1.06 23.85
N LEU A 728 -0.81 -0.13 24.65
CA LEU A 728 -1.91 -0.38 25.57
C LEU A 728 -3.20 0.07 24.89
N VAL A 729 -4.10 -0.87 24.61
CA VAL A 729 -5.42 -0.60 24.06
C VAL A 729 -6.49 -0.83 25.11
N VAL A 730 -7.44 0.09 25.17
CA VAL A 730 -8.72 -0.12 25.85
C VAL A 730 -9.81 0.07 24.80
N ALA A 731 -10.65 -0.94 24.62
CA ALA A 731 -11.75 -0.89 23.67
C ALA A 731 -13.06 -1.29 24.34
N TYR A 732 -14.13 -0.58 23.99
CA TYR A 732 -15.49 -0.91 24.37
C TYR A 732 -16.28 -1.30 23.13
N GLU A 733 -16.93 -2.45 23.20
CA GLU A 733 -17.81 -3.01 22.19
C GLU A 733 -19.19 -3.23 22.79
N PHE A 734 -20.23 -3.02 21.99
CA PHE A 734 -21.61 -3.32 22.35
C PHE A 734 -22.41 -3.80 21.15
#